data_AF-A0A3S0VAU1-F1
#
_entry.id   AF-A0A3S0VAU1-F1
#
_cell.length_a   1.000
_cell.length_b   1.000
_cell.length_c   1.000
_cell.angle_alpha   90.00
_cell.angle_beta   90.00
_cell.angle_gamma   90.00
#
_symmetry.space_group_name_H-M   'P 1'
#
loop_
_entity.id
_entity.type
_entity.pdbx_description
1 polymer ?
#
loop_
_entity_poly.entity_id
_entity_poly.type
_entity_poly.pdbx_seq_one_letter_code
_entity_poly.pdbx_strand_id
1 'polypeptide(L)'
;MTMMLDEISVLDQEPIRRDDDEDAGFGGLETAQGGLPLCRLAVAGRITGLLYRLTVMQGFVNVHADPLEATYIFPLPARAGVTRFRLQVGERVIDGVLKERGAARTEYDQAIQQGRRAAIAEEERPEVFTMRVGNIPPGEAVTVELELAGPLAVTDGEATFRFPLVVAPRYIPGVPLDGPAVGLGTALDTDAVPDASRISPPVLLLGQPNPVHLRFRLELDPAGLPLSDLRASLHALCLSQTEEGLHVIELAPGVERLDRDVILRFRVGEEQVRSGLSVYRNADGETTALLTVVPPAALPASFRPRDVMVVLDRSGSMNGWKMVAARRAAGRIIDTLTERDRFGVILFDDRLEEPAPSAGQLIVATDRCRFRAVEFLAKVEARGGTEISPALKRALAYFPNPPDPDRERVVLFVTDGQVGNEDQLLRQVEQAAQGCRIFAVGIDRAVNVSLLERLAGYGGGHFELVESEDRLDEVLCAVHRRLGAPVLTEVRLEPALQEMAPEVADLFPGAPLRLGGQWPGSPPVQVTVTGRTADGGAFRQTLTPVETVDNAVQTIWARARVLDLEHQFAAGHRNPELSDAITAFSLKYGVLCRFTAFVAVDRSEVVNPGGEVQQIVQPVELPSQWATPMMAGVVACAPCAPPPSMRMSTVARRMMAASHRFIADAAEGDMDCLDIPAFLRRETSDAPREPASVYEAAPTSPKPLPPWFERLETLAKASVLDTVELLAAMQEALTELEALGKSAAKLVKEGKEVIRLLEDGSSDAPIWFRAWLARVREVLERKAGGKSRWAWWR
;
A
#
# COMPACT_ATOMS: atom_id res chain seq x y z
N MET A 1 -4.18 -21.16 18.16
CA MET A 1 -3.81 -19.80 18.61
C MET A 1 -2.90 -19.83 19.82
N THR A 2 -3.29 -20.28 21.01
CA THR A 2 -2.40 -20.25 22.21
C THR A 2 -1.03 -20.93 21.97
N MET A 3 -0.99 -22.18 21.49
CA MET A 3 0.29 -22.84 21.14
C MET A 3 1.08 -22.15 20.01
N MET A 4 0.40 -21.38 19.15
CA MET A 4 1.04 -20.60 18.07
C MET A 4 1.65 -19.29 18.58
N LEU A 5 1.18 -18.79 19.74
CA LEU A 5 1.76 -17.67 20.47
C LEU A 5 2.97 -18.15 21.29
N ASP A 6 2.95 -19.36 21.85
CA ASP A 6 4.09 -19.95 22.56
C ASP A 6 5.29 -20.23 21.63
N GLU A 7 5.05 -20.71 20.39
CA GLU A 7 6.11 -20.83 19.37
C GLU A 7 6.65 -19.48 18.88
N ILE A 8 5.89 -18.40 19.05
CA ILE A 8 6.35 -17.02 18.84
C ILE A 8 6.57 -16.37 20.20
N SER A 9 7.33 -17.05 21.08
CA SER A 9 7.80 -16.45 22.33
C SER A 9 8.52 -15.13 22.04
N VAL A 10 7.83 -14.03 22.36
CA VAL A 10 8.34 -12.67 22.21
C VAL A 10 9.45 -12.40 23.23
N LEU A 11 9.55 -13.24 24.28
CA LEU A 11 10.39 -13.10 25.47
C LEU A 11 11.73 -13.86 25.38
N ASP A 12 11.85 -14.93 24.58
CA ASP A 12 13.03 -15.83 24.57
C ASP A 12 14.18 -15.42 23.63
N GLN A 13 14.31 -14.13 23.31
CA GLN A 13 15.57 -13.58 22.78
C GLN A 13 15.94 -12.33 23.56
N GLU A 14 17.24 -12.24 23.90
CA GLU A 14 17.78 -11.29 24.88
C GLU A 14 17.26 -9.85 24.64
N PRO A 15 17.03 -9.07 25.73
CA PRO A 15 16.72 -7.66 25.58
C PRO A 15 17.82 -7.01 24.74
N ILE A 16 17.40 -6.19 23.76
CA ILE A 16 18.32 -5.45 22.88
C ILE A 16 19.21 -4.60 23.79
N ARG A 17 20.42 -5.10 24.06
CA ARG A 17 21.48 -4.28 24.61
C ARG A 17 21.81 -3.23 23.56
N ARG A 18 22.37 -2.10 23.99
CA ARG A 18 23.17 -1.31 23.07
C ARG A 18 24.24 -2.26 22.51
N ASP A 19 24.20 -2.51 21.22
CA ASP A 19 25.42 -2.80 20.50
C ASP A 19 26.22 -1.50 20.57
N ASP A 20 27.08 -1.40 21.59
CA ASP A 20 28.17 -0.43 21.63
C ASP A 20 29.14 -0.83 20.52
N ASP A 21 28.79 -0.47 19.30
CA ASP A 21 29.42 -0.94 18.06
C ASP A 21 30.84 -0.36 17.97
N GLU A 22 31.84 -1.12 18.43
CA GLU A 22 33.26 -0.73 18.44
C GLU A 22 33.80 -0.41 17.02
N ASP A 23 33.05 -0.79 15.97
CA ASP A 23 33.30 -0.44 14.56
C ASP A 23 32.77 0.96 14.16
N ALA A 24 32.36 1.81 15.12
CA ALA A 24 32.15 3.25 14.95
C ALA A 24 33.49 3.97 14.63
N GLY A 25 33.98 3.77 13.41
CA GLY A 25 35.26 4.29 12.94
C GLY A 25 35.38 5.82 13.04
N PHE A 26 36.62 6.29 13.19
CA PHE A 26 36.97 7.71 13.31
C PHE A 26 36.21 8.59 12.30
N GLY A 27 35.24 9.37 12.79
CA GLY A 27 34.38 10.23 11.96
C GLY A 27 32.89 9.86 11.91
N GLY A 28 32.43 8.86 12.68
CA GLY A 28 31.00 8.64 12.91
C GLY A 28 30.31 9.88 13.52
N LEU A 29 29.16 10.25 12.95
CA LEU A 29 28.29 11.29 13.51
C LEU A 29 27.23 10.62 14.41
N GLU A 30 27.50 10.57 15.70
CA GLU A 30 26.47 10.29 16.70
C GLU A 30 25.48 11.45 16.75
N THR A 31 24.19 11.15 16.81
CA THR A 31 23.14 12.16 17.05
C THR A 31 22.64 12.02 18.47
N ALA A 32 22.35 13.14 19.13
CA ALA A 32 21.75 13.14 20.48
C ALA A 32 20.32 12.55 20.50
N GLN A 33 19.71 12.35 19.33
CA GLN A 33 18.47 11.60 19.17
C GLN A 33 18.85 10.11 19.07
N GLY A 34 18.53 9.35 20.11
CA GLY A 34 18.74 7.89 20.14
C GLY A 34 17.93 7.14 19.07
N GLY A 35 18.04 5.80 19.08
CA GLY A 35 17.30 4.92 18.18
C GLY A 35 15.78 5.16 18.20
N LEU A 36 15.12 4.80 17.10
CA LEU A 36 13.68 5.02 16.94
C LEU A 36 12.85 4.06 17.83
N PRO A 37 11.67 4.48 18.34
CA PRO A 37 10.92 3.69 19.30
C PRO A 37 10.48 2.30 18.81
N LEU A 38 10.03 2.17 17.56
CA LEU A 38 9.56 0.90 17.01
C LEU A 38 10.74 0.01 16.63
N CYS A 39 10.91 -1.12 17.33
CA CYS A 39 12.01 -2.06 17.09
C CYS A 39 11.57 -3.37 16.41
N ARG A 40 10.29 -3.76 16.54
CA ARG A 40 9.78 -5.05 16.03
C ARG A 40 8.37 -4.90 15.45
N LEU A 41 8.15 -5.54 14.30
CA LEU A 41 6.82 -5.80 13.73
C LEU A 41 6.71 -7.30 13.47
N ALA A 42 5.82 -8.00 14.16
CA ALA A 42 5.51 -9.40 13.90
C ALA A 42 4.06 -9.54 13.42
N VAL A 43 3.86 -10.27 12.32
CA VAL A 43 2.52 -10.64 11.82
C VAL A 43 2.43 -12.16 11.84
N ALA A 44 1.49 -12.69 12.60
CA ALA A 44 1.25 -14.13 12.72
C ALA A 44 -0.21 -14.42 12.38
N GLY A 45 -0.53 -15.58 11.80
CA GLY A 45 -1.94 -15.91 11.57
C GLY A 45 -2.19 -17.16 10.75
N ARG A 46 -3.46 -17.36 10.42
CA ARG A 46 -3.93 -18.49 9.60
C ARG A 46 -4.86 -17.99 8.50
N ILE A 47 -4.65 -18.52 7.30
CA ILE A 47 -5.60 -18.48 6.19
C ILE A 47 -6.34 -19.82 6.22
N THR A 48 -7.68 -19.78 6.30
CA THR A 48 -8.55 -20.95 6.24
C THR A 48 -9.50 -20.77 5.05
N GLY A 49 -9.27 -21.53 3.98
CA GLY A 49 -10.00 -21.39 2.72
C GLY A 49 -9.75 -20.02 2.08
N LEU A 50 -10.74 -19.12 2.14
CA LEU A 50 -10.71 -17.77 1.53
C LEU A 50 -10.78 -16.62 2.55
N LEU A 51 -10.63 -16.92 3.84
CA LEU A 51 -10.64 -15.97 4.95
C LEU A 51 -9.31 -16.06 5.72
N TYR A 52 -8.87 -14.96 6.33
CA TYR A 52 -7.71 -14.94 7.22
C TYR A 52 -8.05 -14.35 8.58
N ARG A 53 -7.34 -14.83 9.62
CA ARG A 53 -7.20 -14.15 10.92
C ARG A 53 -5.71 -13.90 11.15
N LEU A 54 -5.34 -12.67 11.51
CA LEU A 54 -3.98 -12.28 11.87
C LEU A 54 -3.96 -11.70 13.29
N THR A 55 -2.84 -11.92 13.96
CA THR A 55 -2.35 -11.16 15.10
C THR A 55 -1.18 -10.30 14.61
N VAL A 56 -1.26 -8.98 14.80
CA VAL A 56 -0.18 -8.04 14.50
C VAL A 56 0.39 -7.54 15.83
N MET A 57 1.69 -7.74 16.05
CA MET A 57 2.41 -7.33 17.24
C MET A 57 3.43 -6.24 16.89
N GLN A 58 3.39 -5.12 17.60
CA GLN A 58 4.28 -3.98 17.40
C GLN A 58 5.04 -3.72 18.70
N GLY A 59 6.36 -3.91 18.68
CA GLY A 59 7.25 -3.76 19.83
C GLY A 59 7.91 -2.39 19.84
N PHE A 60 7.73 -1.65 20.93
CA PHE A 60 8.33 -0.35 21.17
C PHE A 60 9.32 -0.43 22.34
N VAL A 61 10.44 0.27 22.23
CA VAL A 61 11.46 0.40 23.28
C VAL A 61 11.79 1.88 23.48
N ASN A 62 11.88 2.32 24.73
CA ASN A 62 12.38 3.67 25.02
C ASN A 62 13.89 3.64 25.25
N VAL A 63 14.65 4.15 24.28
CA VAL A 63 16.11 4.27 24.35
C VAL A 63 16.58 5.66 24.83
N HIS A 64 15.64 6.54 25.18
CA HIS A 64 15.91 7.90 25.68
C HIS A 64 15.96 7.94 27.21
N ALA A 65 16.46 9.04 27.76
CA ALA A 65 16.58 9.24 29.21
C ALA A 65 15.28 9.66 29.89
N ASP A 66 14.30 10.15 29.13
CA ASP A 66 13.03 10.68 29.61
C ASP A 66 11.86 9.73 29.26
N PRO A 67 10.74 9.73 30.02
CA PRO A 67 9.54 8.97 29.68
C PRO A 67 9.01 9.33 28.29
N LEU A 68 8.67 8.31 27.51
CA LEU A 68 8.36 8.44 26.08
C LEU A 68 6.87 8.26 25.78
N GLU A 69 6.35 9.07 24.86
CA GLU A 69 5.13 8.82 24.09
C GLU A 69 5.48 8.61 22.62
N ALA A 70 5.31 7.39 22.13
CA ALA A 70 5.55 7.01 20.74
C ALA A 70 4.23 7.07 19.95
N THR A 71 4.21 7.84 18.87
CA THR A 71 3.11 7.86 17.88
C THR A 71 3.56 7.13 16.62
N TYR A 72 2.78 6.14 16.16
CA TYR A 72 3.05 5.41 14.92
C TYR A 72 1.82 5.47 14.02
N ILE A 73 2.01 5.89 12.77
CA ILE A 73 0.97 5.90 11.74
C ILE A 73 1.33 4.80 10.74
N PHE A 74 0.48 3.79 10.63
CA PHE A 74 0.79 2.53 9.96
C PHE A 74 -0.43 1.98 9.20
N PRO A 75 -0.23 1.09 8.22
CA PRO A 75 -1.34 0.55 7.46
C PRO A 75 -1.83 -0.78 8.02
N LEU A 76 -3.10 -1.09 7.74
CA LEU A 76 -3.70 -2.41 7.87
C LEU A 76 -4.55 -2.69 6.62
N PRO A 77 -4.87 -3.96 6.28
CA PRO A 77 -5.66 -4.27 5.09
C PRO A 77 -7.07 -3.63 5.14
N ALA A 78 -7.48 -2.92 4.08
CA ALA A 78 -8.75 -2.16 4.04
C ALA A 78 -10.00 -2.92 4.54
N ARG A 79 -10.09 -4.20 4.13
CA ARG A 79 -11.22 -5.10 4.39
C ARG A 79 -11.06 -5.95 5.66
N ALA A 80 -10.00 -5.75 6.44
CA ALA A 80 -9.84 -6.39 7.73
C ALA A 80 -10.64 -5.62 8.79
N GLY A 81 -11.43 -6.34 9.58
CA GLY A 81 -11.98 -5.80 10.83
C GLY A 81 -10.99 -6.01 11.96
N VAL A 82 -10.56 -4.93 12.61
CA VAL A 82 -9.77 -5.00 13.85
C VAL A 82 -10.76 -5.17 15.02
N THR A 83 -10.62 -6.27 15.75
CA THR A 83 -11.55 -6.67 16.81
C THR A 83 -10.94 -6.72 18.21
N ARG A 84 -9.61 -6.65 18.30
CA ARG A 84 -8.91 -6.59 19.59
C ARG A 84 -7.72 -5.66 19.53
N PHE A 85 -7.45 -5.06 20.68
CA PHE A 85 -6.28 -4.26 21.00
C PHE A 85 -5.82 -4.66 22.40
N ARG A 86 -4.52 -4.85 22.62
CA ARG A 86 -3.93 -5.09 23.93
C ARG A 86 -2.60 -4.37 24.06
N LEU A 87 -2.35 -3.83 25.24
CA LEU A 87 -1.03 -3.37 25.66
C LEU A 87 -0.40 -4.44 26.56
N GLN A 88 0.74 -5.00 26.16
CA GLN A 88 1.56 -5.90 26.98
C GLN A 88 2.79 -5.17 27.51
N VAL A 89 3.04 -5.30 28.82
CA VAL A 89 4.23 -4.77 29.48
C VAL A 89 4.80 -5.83 30.42
N GLY A 90 5.96 -6.39 30.04
CA GLY A 90 6.48 -7.62 30.65
C GLY A 90 5.47 -8.77 30.54
N GLU A 91 5.13 -9.37 31.68
CA GLU A 91 4.12 -10.45 31.78
C GLU A 91 2.67 -9.93 31.83
N ARG A 92 2.45 -8.61 32.04
CA ARG A 92 1.10 -8.05 32.20
C ARG A 92 0.48 -7.74 30.85
N VAL A 93 -0.76 -8.18 30.65
CA VAL A 93 -1.57 -7.86 29.47
C VAL A 93 -2.77 -7.02 29.90
N ILE A 94 -2.93 -5.85 29.27
CA ILE A 94 -4.04 -4.93 29.45
C ILE A 94 -4.90 -5.00 28.17
N ASP A 95 -6.04 -5.67 28.23
CA ASP A 95 -7.03 -5.64 27.13
C ASP A 95 -7.59 -4.21 26.96
N GLY A 96 -7.58 -3.73 25.73
CA GLY A 96 -8.17 -2.45 25.34
C GLY A 96 -9.68 -2.54 25.19
N VAL A 97 -10.36 -1.44 25.51
CA VAL A 97 -11.81 -1.31 25.37
C VAL A 97 -12.12 -0.43 24.17
N LEU A 98 -12.95 -0.91 23.24
CA LEU A 98 -13.48 -0.12 22.14
C LEU A 98 -14.50 0.89 22.70
N LYS A 99 -14.32 2.17 22.38
CA LYS A 99 -15.21 3.27 22.81
C LYS A 99 -15.45 4.23 21.66
N GLU A 100 -16.43 5.11 21.82
CA GLU A 100 -16.54 6.33 21.02
C GLU A 100 -15.20 7.09 21.07
N ARG A 101 -14.77 7.62 19.92
CA ARG A 101 -13.41 8.10 19.71
C ARG A 101 -13.01 9.27 20.60
N GLY A 102 -13.90 10.23 20.83
CA GLY A 102 -13.70 11.35 21.76
C GLY A 102 -13.55 10.88 23.21
N ALA A 103 -14.38 9.94 23.66
CA ALA A 103 -14.30 9.33 24.98
C ALA A 103 -12.99 8.53 25.17
N ALA A 104 -12.57 7.75 24.18
CA ALA A 104 -11.31 7.00 24.19
C ALA A 104 -10.09 7.93 24.32
N ARG A 105 -10.05 9.00 23.52
CA ARG A 105 -9.01 10.04 23.59
C ARG A 105 -8.97 10.71 24.96
N THR A 106 -10.13 11.12 25.47
CA THR A 106 -10.25 11.77 26.78
C THR A 106 -9.71 10.89 27.91
N GLU A 107 -10.00 9.58 27.88
CA GLU A 107 -9.45 8.63 28.85
C GLU A 107 -7.94 8.40 28.67
N TYR A 108 -7.46 8.31 27.43
CA TYR A 108 -6.03 8.20 27.13
C TYR A 108 -5.25 9.41 27.63
N ASP A 109 -5.64 10.63 27.25
CA ASP A 109 -4.93 11.85 27.62
C ASP A 109 -4.96 12.07 29.15
N GLN A 110 -6.07 11.70 29.83
CA GLN A 110 -6.14 11.67 31.30
C GLN A 110 -5.19 10.64 31.93
N ALA A 111 -5.04 9.45 31.31
CA ALA A 111 -4.10 8.44 31.79
C ALA A 111 -2.64 8.92 31.63
N ILE A 112 -2.31 9.57 30.51
CA ILE A 112 -0.97 10.14 30.29
C ILE A 112 -0.65 11.22 31.33
N GLN A 113 -1.57 12.18 31.54
CA GLN A 113 -1.42 13.23 32.57
C GLN A 113 -1.33 12.68 34.00
N GLN A 114 -1.93 11.52 34.29
CA GLN A 114 -1.81 10.82 35.57
C GLN A 114 -0.54 9.97 35.69
N GLY A 115 0.36 9.99 34.70
CA GLY A 115 1.59 9.21 34.72
C GLY A 115 1.42 7.71 34.51
N ARG A 116 0.26 7.26 34.01
CA ARG A 116 -0.06 5.84 33.78
C ARG A 116 0.38 5.42 32.38
N ARG A 117 0.83 4.16 32.22
CA ARG A 117 1.01 3.59 30.87
C ARG A 117 -0.35 3.49 30.19
N ALA A 118 -0.44 3.96 28.96
CA ALA A 118 -1.65 3.82 28.16
C ALA A 118 -1.30 3.66 26.68
N ALA A 119 -2.17 3.00 25.95
CA ALA A 119 -2.12 2.89 24.50
C ALA A 119 -3.51 3.18 23.91
N ILE A 120 -3.56 3.86 22.77
CA ILE A 120 -4.78 4.11 22.00
C ILE A 120 -4.53 3.80 20.52
N ALA A 121 -5.49 3.16 19.85
CA ALA A 121 -5.48 2.94 18.41
C ALA A 121 -6.75 3.49 17.76
N GLU A 122 -6.56 4.24 16.66
CA GLU A 122 -7.58 4.98 15.94
C GLU A 122 -7.49 4.71 14.44
N GLU A 123 -8.63 4.68 13.74
CA GLU A 123 -8.68 4.66 12.29
C GLU A 123 -8.80 6.09 11.72
N GLU A 124 -7.84 6.51 10.90
CA GLU A 124 -7.89 7.81 10.20
C GLU A 124 -8.47 7.65 8.79
N ARG A 125 -8.10 6.55 8.11
CA ARG A 125 -8.63 6.09 6.82
C ARG A 125 -8.68 4.56 6.83
N PRO A 126 -9.42 3.91 5.92
CA PRO A 126 -9.56 2.44 5.89
C PRO A 126 -8.26 1.62 5.89
N GLU A 127 -7.15 2.22 5.46
CA GLU A 127 -5.80 1.64 5.41
C GLU A 127 -4.76 2.48 6.17
N VAL A 128 -5.18 3.45 6.98
CA VAL A 128 -4.27 4.33 7.74
C VAL A 128 -4.77 4.44 9.18
N PHE A 129 -3.99 3.84 10.08
CA PHE A 129 -4.27 3.77 11.50
C PHE A 129 -3.21 4.54 12.26
N THR A 130 -3.62 5.25 13.31
CA THR A 130 -2.72 5.93 14.24
C THR A 130 -2.76 5.19 15.57
N MET A 131 -1.60 4.92 16.13
CA MET A 131 -1.46 4.41 17.49
C MET A 131 -0.53 5.31 18.30
N ARG A 132 -0.94 5.64 19.53
CA ARG A 132 -0.10 6.35 20.51
C ARG A 132 0.13 5.43 21.70
N VAL A 133 1.38 5.24 22.09
CA VAL A 133 1.79 4.42 23.26
C VAL A 133 2.59 5.32 24.19
N GLY A 134 2.02 5.64 25.35
CA GLY A 134 2.49 6.72 26.21
C GLY A 134 2.96 6.26 27.59
N ASN A 135 3.82 7.08 28.20
CA ASN A 135 4.52 6.81 29.46
C ASN A 135 5.37 5.53 29.42
N ILE A 136 6.11 5.28 28.34
CA ILE A 136 7.12 4.21 28.28
C ILE A 136 8.36 4.69 29.07
N PRO A 137 8.72 4.09 30.22
CA PRO A 137 9.87 4.54 31.01
C PRO A 137 11.21 4.26 30.32
N PRO A 138 12.28 5.00 30.67
CA PRO A 138 13.63 4.80 30.11
C PRO A 138 14.13 3.35 30.21
N GLY A 139 14.57 2.79 29.09
CA GLY A 139 15.08 1.42 28.98
C GLY A 139 14.01 0.32 28.97
N GLU A 140 12.72 0.65 29.12
CA GLU A 140 11.65 -0.34 29.05
C GLU A 140 11.16 -0.59 27.62
N ALA A 141 10.54 -1.76 27.44
CA ALA A 141 9.86 -2.16 26.22
C ALA A 141 8.40 -2.52 26.50
N VAL A 142 7.54 -2.20 25.53
CA VAL A 142 6.10 -2.49 25.52
C VAL A 142 5.72 -3.09 24.17
N THR A 143 4.79 -4.03 24.16
CA THR A 143 4.27 -4.62 22.91
C THR A 143 2.79 -4.32 22.80
N VAL A 144 2.34 -3.88 21.63
CA VAL A 144 0.92 -3.75 21.32
C VAL A 144 0.50 -4.87 20.38
N GLU A 145 -0.58 -5.56 20.74
CA GLU A 145 -1.17 -6.65 19.97
C GLU A 145 -2.52 -6.23 19.39
N LEU A 146 -2.72 -6.48 18.10
CA LEU A 146 -3.97 -6.29 17.37
C LEU A 146 -4.45 -7.66 16.85
N GLU A 147 -5.70 -8.05 17.12
CA GLU A 147 -6.35 -9.15 16.41
C GLU A 147 -7.23 -8.59 15.29
N LEU A 148 -7.11 -9.15 14.08
CA LEU A 148 -7.91 -8.76 12.93
C LEU A 148 -8.30 -9.96 12.04
N ALA A 149 -9.41 -9.83 11.32
CA ALA A 149 -9.86 -10.84 10.35
C ALA A 149 -10.38 -10.20 9.07
N GLY A 150 -10.12 -10.84 7.92
CA GLY A 150 -10.42 -10.28 6.60
C GLY A 150 -10.58 -11.35 5.51
N PRO A 151 -11.18 -11.01 4.36
CA PRO A 151 -11.30 -11.90 3.21
C PRO A 151 -10.08 -11.79 2.26
N LEU A 152 -9.68 -12.88 1.62
CA LEU A 152 -8.71 -12.85 0.52
C LEU A 152 -9.36 -12.29 -0.75
N ALA A 153 -8.67 -11.48 -1.55
CA ALA A 153 -9.13 -11.16 -2.91
C ALA A 153 -9.09 -12.44 -3.77
N VAL A 154 -10.04 -12.62 -4.70
CA VAL A 154 -10.06 -13.79 -5.59
C VAL A 154 -10.38 -13.33 -7.01
N THR A 155 -9.57 -13.76 -7.98
CA THR A 155 -9.69 -13.39 -9.40
C THR A 155 -9.28 -14.57 -10.27
N ASP A 156 -10.15 -15.03 -11.17
CA ASP A 156 -9.87 -16.08 -12.16
C ASP A 156 -9.23 -17.35 -11.55
N GLY A 157 -9.77 -17.80 -10.40
CA GLY A 157 -9.28 -18.96 -9.64
C GLY A 157 -8.04 -18.70 -8.78
N GLU A 158 -7.44 -17.52 -8.84
CA GLU A 158 -6.30 -17.13 -8.01
C GLU A 158 -6.77 -16.36 -6.76
N ALA A 159 -6.46 -16.88 -5.58
CA ALA A 159 -6.62 -16.17 -4.32
C ALA A 159 -5.37 -15.31 -4.05
N THR A 160 -5.58 -14.08 -3.61
CA THR A 160 -4.55 -13.12 -3.22
C THR A 160 -4.80 -12.65 -1.79
N PHE A 161 -3.84 -12.94 -0.91
CA PHE A 161 -3.68 -12.30 0.39
C PHE A 161 -2.71 -11.12 0.24
N ARG A 162 -3.03 -9.98 0.86
CA ARG A 162 -2.16 -8.79 0.91
C ARG A 162 -2.15 -8.21 2.33
N PHE A 163 -0.95 -7.96 2.85
CA PHE A 163 -0.73 -7.23 4.10
C PHE A 163 0.17 -6.01 3.83
N PRO A 164 -0.31 -4.79 4.04
CA PRO A 164 0.48 -3.59 3.80
C PRO A 164 1.51 -3.35 4.91
N LEU A 165 2.68 -2.83 4.54
CA LEU A 165 3.75 -2.50 5.51
C LEU A 165 4.09 -1.00 5.59
N VAL A 166 3.73 -0.22 4.57
CA VAL A 166 4.08 1.21 4.48
C VAL A 166 2.86 2.09 4.21
N VAL A 167 2.74 3.21 4.92
CA VAL A 167 1.86 4.31 4.51
C VAL A 167 2.63 5.17 3.53
N ALA A 168 2.37 4.99 2.24
CA ALA A 168 3.03 5.78 1.20
C ALA A 168 2.70 7.29 1.33
N PRO A 169 3.62 8.19 0.98
CA PRO A 169 3.34 9.63 0.95
C PRO A 169 2.17 9.96 0.01
N ARG A 170 1.22 10.74 0.51
CA ARG A 170 -0.02 11.12 -0.21
C ARG A 170 0.04 12.56 -0.71
N TYR A 171 -0.49 12.80 -1.91
CA TYR A 171 -0.75 14.13 -2.43
C TYR A 171 -1.86 14.81 -1.61
N ILE A 172 -1.55 15.96 -1.03
CA ILE A 172 -2.46 16.77 -0.21
C ILE A 172 -2.79 18.04 -1.01
N PRO A 173 -3.95 18.10 -1.70
CA PRO A 173 -4.40 19.29 -2.40
C PRO A 173 -4.98 20.33 -1.42
N GLY A 174 -5.32 21.51 -1.96
CA GLY A 174 -5.98 22.58 -1.22
C GLY A 174 -5.04 23.67 -0.71
N VAL A 175 -5.62 24.62 0.04
CA VAL A 175 -4.92 25.73 0.69
C VAL A 175 -4.70 25.36 2.16
N PRO A 176 -3.47 25.50 2.71
CA PRO A 176 -3.21 25.29 4.13
C PRO A 176 -4.12 26.12 5.04
N LEU A 177 -4.59 25.52 6.13
CA LEU A 177 -5.42 26.17 7.14
C LEU A 177 -4.57 26.92 8.15
N ASP A 178 -5.10 28.04 8.65
CA ASP A 178 -4.52 28.76 9.79
C ASP A 178 -4.78 28.00 11.09
N GLY A 179 -3.73 27.68 11.85
CA GLY A 179 -3.84 27.06 13.18
C GLY A 179 -2.75 26.01 13.47
N PRO A 180 -2.78 25.40 14.65
CA PRO A 180 -1.97 24.20 14.92
C PRO A 180 -2.51 23.00 14.15
N ALA A 181 -1.62 22.09 13.74
CA ALA A 181 -2.00 20.84 13.10
C ALA A 181 -2.85 19.96 14.03
N VAL A 182 -3.82 19.22 13.47
CA VAL A 182 -4.71 18.33 14.25
C VAL A 182 -4.12 16.95 14.55
N GLY A 183 -2.93 16.67 14.00
CA GLY A 183 -2.11 15.47 14.17
C GLY A 183 -0.62 15.81 14.20
N LEU A 184 0.23 14.76 14.29
CA LEU A 184 1.68 14.89 14.48
C LEU A 184 2.51 14.54 13.23
N GLY A 185 1.85 14.34 12.09
CA GLY A 185 2.47 14.09 10.79
C GLY A 185 3.08 15.35 10.14
N THR A 186 3.61 15.18 8.93
CA THR A 186 4.45 16.19 8.26
C THR A 186 3.70 17.08 7.27
N ALA A 187 2.51 16.69 6.82
CA ALA A 187 1.71 17.53 5.91
C ALA A 187 0.91 18.58 6.67
N LEU A 188 0.80 19.78 6.07
CA LEU A 188 -0.09 20.83 6.55
C LEU A 188 -1.55 20.43 6.31
N ASP A 189 -2.41 20.66 7.29
CA ASP A 189 -3.86 20.51 7.13
C ASP A 189 -4.38 21.57 6.15
N THR A 190 -5.25 21.17 5.20
CA THR A 190 -5.78 22.05 4.15
C THR A 190 -7.31 22.11 4.15
N ASP A 191 -7.89 23.06 3.42
CA ASP A 191 -9.34 23.13 3.20
C ASP A 191 -9.94 21.87 2.52
N ALA A 192 -9.14 21.17 1.71
CA ALA A 192 -9.50 19.89 1.09
C ALA A 192 -9.21 18.67 1.98
N VAL A 193 -8.19 18.74 2.84
CA VAL A 193 -7.75 17.68 3.76
C VAL A 193 -7.46 18.27 5.15
N PRO A 194 -8.49 18.55 5.96
CA PRO A 194 -8.34 19.25 7.25
C PRO A 194 -7.69 18.40 8.36
N ASP A 195 -7.26 17.18 8.02
CA ASP A 195 -6.61 16.20 8.87
C ASP A 195 -5.40 15.54 8.17
N ALA A 196 -4.79 16.24 7.21
CA ALA A 196 -3.60 15.78 6.48
C ALA A 196 -2.45 15.37 7.42
N SER A 197 -2.29 16.11 8.52
CA SER A 197 -1.32 15.85 9.59
C SER A 197 -1.57 14.53 10.37
N ARG A 198 -2.70 13.85 10.19
CA ARG A 198 -2.95 12.51 10.76
C ARG A 198 -2.65 11.36 9.82
N ILE A 199 -2.51 11.63 8.53
CA ILE A 199 -2.32 10.62 7.48
C ILE A 199 -0.97 10.73 6.77
N SER A 200 -0.05 11.54 7.31
CA SER A 200 1.25 11.86 6.72
C SER A 200 2.40 11.58 7.69
N PRO A 201 2.73 10.30 7.98
CA PRO A 201 3.89 9.98 8.81
C PRO A 201 5.18 10.62 8.27
N PRO A 202 6.11 11.00 9.16
CA PRO A 202 7.46 11.34 8.75
C PRO A 202 8.12 10.15 8.04
N VAL A 203 9.05 10.44 7.14
CA VAL A 203 9.62 9.45 6.23
C VAL A 203 11.10 9.25 6.54
N LEU A 204 11.51 7.99 6.67
CA LEU A 204 12.89 7.59 6.89
C LEU A 204 13.77 7.98 5.70
N LEU A 205 14.94 8.55 6.02
CA LEU A 205 15.98 8.81 5.03
C LEU A 205 16.61 7.49 4.55
N LEU A 206 16.80 7.38 3.24
CA LEU A 206 17.47 6.24 2.60
C LEU A 206 18.83 5.96 3.25
N GLY A 207 19.04 4.72 3.70
CA GLY A 207 20.31 4.26 4.28
C GLY A 207 20.43 4.37 5.80
N GLN A 208 19.35 4.71 6.53
CA GLN A 208 19.31 4.62 7.99
C GLN A 208 19.58 3.16 8.48
N PRO A 209 20.45 2.95 9.48
CA PRO A 209 21.01 1.64 9.82
C PRO A 209 20.12 0.73 10.68
N ASN A 210 19.05 1.26 11.29
CA ASN A 210 18.17 0.51 12.20
C ASN A 210 16.83 0.16 11.53
N PRO A 211 16.73 -0.91 10.73
CA PRO A 211 15.45 -1.39 10.22
C PRO A 211 14.63 -2.03 11.34
N VAL A 212 13.33 -1.77 11.35
CA VAL A 212 12.38 -2.48 12.22
C VAL A 212 12.45 -3.98 11.92
N HIS A 213 12.63 -4.83 12.93
CA HIS A 213 12.71 -6.27 12.74
C HIS A 213 11.34 -6.83 12.33
N LEU A 214 11.18 -7.14 11.05
CA LEU A 214 10.01 -7.81 10.50
C LEU A 214 10.06 -9.32 10.77
N ARG A 215 9.00 -9.86 11.38
CA ARG A 215 8.67 -11.30 11.37
C ARG A 215 7.30 -11.48 10.74
N PHE A 216 7.13 -12.53 9.94
CA PHE A 216 5.89 -12.79 9.24
C PHE A 216 5.66 -14.30 9.15
N ARG A 217 4.61 -14.84 9.78
CA ARG A 217 4.28 -16.29 9.83
C ARG A 217 2.81 -16.50 9.47
N LEU A 218 2.52 -17.23 8.40
CA LEU A 218 1.17 -17.69 8.08
C LEU A 218 1.09 -19.21 8.02
N GLU A 219 0.08 -19.78 8.67
CA GLU A 219 -0.43 -21.10 8.34
C GLU A 219 -1.44 -20.98 7.20
N LEU A 220 -1.32 -21.82 6.17
CA LEU A 220 -2.26 -21.90 5.08
C LEU A 220 -2.96 -23.26 5.08
N ASP A 221 -4.20 -23.23 5.55
CA ASP A 221 -5.16 -24.32 5.48
C ASP A 221 -6.09 -24.07 4.28
N PRO A 222 -5.95 -24.83 3.18
CA PRO A 222 -6.81 -24.64 2.03
C PRO A 222 -8.24 -25.18 2.26
N ALA A 223 -8.58 -25.69 3.46
CA ALA A 223 -9.91 -26.15 3.85
C ALA A 223 -10.53 -27.18 2.87
N GLY A 224 -9.69 -28.08 2.35
CA GLY A 224 -10.08 -29.12 1.37
C GLY A 224 -10.00 -28.69 -0.10
N LEU A 225 -9.60 -27.45 -0.40
CA LEU A 225 -9.40 -26.97 -1.77
C LEU A 225 -8.01 -27.41 -2.30
N PRO A 226 -7.87 -27.81 -3.58
CA PRO A 226 -6.57 -28.10 -4.16
C PRO A 226 -5.79 -26.80 -4.35
N LEU A 227 -4.66 -26.69 -3.65
CA LEU A 227 -3.75 -25.56 -3.72
C LEU A 227 -2.67 -25.83 -4.79
N SER A 228 -2.40 -24.81 -5.61
CA SER A 228 -1.33 -24.86 -6.62
C SER A 228 -0.75 -23.47 -6.87
N ASP A 229 0.43 -23.40 -7.49
CA ASP A 229 1.06 -22.14 -7.93
C ASP A 229 1.16 -21.07 -6.82
N LEU A 230 1.73 -21.47 -5.67
CA LEU A 230 1.97 -20.60 -4.52
C LEU A 230 3.14 -19.64 -4.84
N ARG A 231 2.85 -18.34 -4.91
CA ARG A 231 3.82 -17.26 -5.21
C ARG A 231 3.76 -16.18 -4.14
N ALA A 232 4.87 -15.48 -3.88
CA ALA A 232 4.93 -14.38 -2.93
C ALA A 232 5.74 -13.17 -3.45
N SER A 233 5.47 -11.97 -2.94
CA SER A 233 6.15 -10.72 -3.36
C SER A 233 7.50 -10.44 -2.68
N LEU A 234 7.67 -10.92 -1.45
CA LEU A 234 8.93 -10.89 -0.70
C LEU A 234 9.69 -12.22 -0.89
N HIS A 235 10.92 -12.33 -0.36
CA HIS A 235 11.67 -13.59 -0.31
C HIS A 235 11.12 -14.58 0.74
N ALA A 236 9.82 -14.83 0.63
CA ALA A 236 9.13 -16.01 1.10
C ALA A 236 9.39 -17.17 0.09
N LEU A 237 9.77 -18.39 0.46
CA LEU A 237 9.98 -18.91 1.81
C LEU A 237 10.56 -20.34 1.82
N CYS A 238 11.16 -20.76 2.94
CA CYS A 238 11.24 -22.17 3.34
C CYS A 238 9.84 -22.77 3.59
N LEU A 239 9.20 -23.32 2.55
CA LEU A 239 7.90 -23.99 2.68
C LEU A 239 8.05 -25.32 3.44
N SER A 240 7.73 -25.32 4.72
CA SER A 240 7.50 -26.56 5.47
C SER A 240 6.03 -26.96 5.40
N GLN A 241 5.78 -28.28 5.33
CA GLN A 241 4.47 -28.85 5.52
C GLN A 241 4.43 -29.50 6.90
N THR A 242 3.40 -29.22 7.70
CA THR A 242 3.24 -29.87 9.02
C THR A 242 2.82 -31.34 8.86
N GLU A 243 2.92 -32.14 9.92
CA GLU A 243 2.38 -33.51 9.93
C GLU A 243 0.86 -33.55 9.65
N GLU A 244 0.14 -32.45 9.92
CA GLU A 244 -1.28 -32.25 9.63
C GLU A 244 -1.56 -31.82 8.17
N GLY A 245 -0.52 -31.64 7.35
CA GLY A 245 -0.63 -31.27 5.94
C GLY A 245 -0.73 -29.78 5.65
N LEU A 246 -0.65 -28.91 6.67
CA LEU A 246 -0.73 -27.45 6.53
C LEU A 246 0.56 -26.88 5.94
N HIS A 247 0.45 -25.86 5.08
CA HIS A 247 1.61 -25.15 4.56
C HIS A 247 1.99 -23.98 5.47
N VAL A 248 3.25 -23.89 5.90
CA VAL A 248 3.75 -22.81 6.77
C VAL A 248 4.62 -21.83 5.98
N ILE A 249 4.40 -20.54 6.25
CA ILE A 249 4.90 -19.39 5.47
C ILE A 249 5.53 -18.37 6.45
N GLU A 250 6.77 -18.63 6.90
CA GLU A 250 7.69 -17.80 7.75
C GLU A 250 8.81 -16.97 7.03
N LEU A 251 8.69 -15.64 6.94
CA LEU A 251 9.64 -14.78 6.21
C LEU A 251 11.10 -14.94 6.71
N ALA A 252 12.04 -15.05 5.77
CA ALA A 252 13.45 -15.34 6.05
C ALA A 252 14.10 -14.24 6.94
N PRO A 253 14.83 -14.60 8.01
CA PRO A 253 15.37 -13.62 8.95
C PRO A 253 16.35 -12.60 8.33
N GLY A 254 16.20 -11.33 8.72
CA GLY A 254 17.29 -10.35 8.66
C GLY A 254 17.58 -9.65 7.33
N VAL A 255 16.65 -9.67 6.35
CA VAL A 255 16.88 -9.05 5.01
C VAL A 255 15.82 -8.04 4.60
N GLU A 256 14.55 -8.23 4.96
CA GLU A 256 13.43 -7.45 4.42
C GLU A 256 13.12 -6.19 5.25
N ARG A 257 12.77 -5.10 4.55
CA ARG A 257 12.40 -3.80 5.15
C ARG A 257 10.88 -3.59 5.03
N LEU A 258 10.33 -2.69 5.83
CA LEU A 258 8.90 -2.33 5.81
C LEU A 258 8.59 -1.37 4.63
N ASP A 259 9.16 -1.62 3.45
CA ASP A 259 9.13 -0.72 2.28
C ASP A 259 8.16 -1.15 1.18
N ARG A 260 7.46 -2.28 1.34
CA ARG A 260 6.48 -2.78 0.35
C ARG A 260 5.53 -3.79 0.98
N ASP A 261 4.44 -4.06 0.28
CA ASP A 261 3.40 -4.94 0.80
C ASP A 261 3.75 -6.43 0.65
N VAL A 262 3.39 -7.22 1.67
CA VAL A 262 3.46 -8.68 1.64
C VAL A 262 2.26 -9.20 0.85
N ILE A 263 2.51 -9.80 -0.31
CA ILE A 263 1.47 -10.38 -1.16
C ILE A 263 1.77 -11.86 -1.29
N LEU A 264 0.75 -12.68 -1.05
CA LEU A 264 0.77 -14.13 -1.26
C LEU A 264 -0.35 -14.49 -2.24
N ARG A 265 -0.01 -15.20 -3.31
CA ARG A 265 -0.96 -15.68 -4.32
C ARG A 265 -0.92 -17.20 -4.43
N PHE A 266 -2.07 -17.81 -4.65
CA PHE A 266 -2.18 -19.23 -4.94
C PHE A 266 -3.43 -19.52 -5.75
N ARG A 267 -3.35 -20.48 -6.67
CA ARG A 267 -4.51 -20.97 -7.42
C ARG A 267 -5.30 -21.96 -6.57
N VAL A 268 -6.60 -21.70 -6.51
CA VAL A 268 -7.64 -22.49 -5.86
C VAL A 268 -8.46 -23.09 -7.00
N GLY A 269 -8.43 -24.42 -7.13
CA GLY A 269 -8.83 -25.11 -8.38
C GLY A 269 -10.11 -24.58 -9.06
N GLU A 270 -10.02 -24.31 -10.37
CA GLU A 270 -11.06 -23.61 -11.16
C GLU A 270 -12.43 -24.30 -11.15
N GLU A 271 -12.48 -25.64 -11.00
CA GLU A 271 -13.73 -26.41 -10.87
C GLU A 271 -14.28 -26.48 -9.43
N GLN A 272 -13.53 -26.01 -8.44
CA GLN A 272 -13.81 -26.19 -7.01
C GLN A 272 -14.15 -24.91 -6.24
N VAL A 273 -13.87 -23.72 -6.79
CA VAL A 273 -14.45 -22.49 -6.25
C VAL A 273 -15.96 -22.52 -6.54
N ARG A 274 -16.74 -23.04 -5.60
CA ARG A 274 -18.20 -23.14 -5.68
C ARG A 274 -18.84 -22.02 -4.88
N SER A 275 -20.02 -21.58 -5.30
CA SER A 275 -20.85 -20.73 -4.45
C SER A 275 -21.10 -21.43 -3.11
N GLY A 276 -20.87 -20.73 -2.01
CA GLY A 276 -20.86 -21.29 -0.67
C GLY A 276 -21.34 -20.28 0.37
N LEU A 277 -21.95 -20.77 1.44
CA LEU A 277 -22.59 -19.96 2.46
C LEU A 277 -22.09 -20.40 3.84
N SER A 278 -21.23 -19.59 4.45
CA SER A 278 -20.75 -19.81 5.82
C SER A 278 -21.64 -19.07 6.79
N VAL A 279 -21.99 -19.69 7.92
CA VAL A 279 -22.77 -19.04 8.99
C VAL A 279 -22.10 -19.17 10.35
N TYR A 280 -22.13 -18.11 11.14
CA TYR A 280 -21.64 -18.06 12.50
C TYR A 280 -22.76 -17.58 13.42
N ARG A 281 -23.00 -18.31 14.51
CA ARG A 281 -24.02 -17.97 15.51
C ARG A 281 -23.34 -17.36 16.73
N ASN A 282 -23.77 -16.16 17.14
CA ASN A 282 -23.27 -15.53 18.36
C ASN A 282 -23.99 -16.07 19.62
N ALA A 283 -23.50 -15.68 20.80
CA ALA A 283 -24.09 -16.07 22.07
C ALA A 283 -25.53 -15.54 22.27
N ASP A 284 -25.87 -14.42 21.64
CA ASP A 284 -27.19 -13.79 21.68
C ASP A 284 -28.23 -14.49 20.79
N GLY A 285 -27.80 -15.46 19.98
CA GLY A 285 -28.67 -16.23 19.09
C GLY A 285 -28.96 -15.58 17.73
N GLU A 286 -28.26 -14.50 17.37
CA GLU A 286 -28.21 -13.98 16.00
C GLU A 286 -27.31 -14.88 15.14
N THR A 287 -27.72 -15.15 13.90
CA THR A 287 -26.88 -15.85 12.93
C THR A 287 -26.35 -14.86 11.90
N THR A 288 -25.04 -14.69 11.85
CA THR A 288 -24.36 -13.94 10.79
C THR A 288 -23.99 -14.88 9.64
N ALA A 289 -24.17 -14.43 8.41
CA ALA A 289 -23.93 -15.20 7.20
C ALA A 289 -22.95 -14.47 6.28
N LEU A 290 -22.06 -15.24 5.64
CA LEU A 290 -21.19 -14.78 4.56
C LEU A 290 -21.38 -15.69 3.35
N LEU A 291 -22.06 -15.15 2.34
CA LEU A 291 -22.23 -15.76 1.04
C LEU A 291 -21.05 -15.41 0.14
N THR A 292 -20.48 -16.41 -0.54
CA THR A 292 -19.61 -16.23 -1.71
C THR A 292 -20.35 -16.81 -2.91
N VAL A 293 -20.60 -16.00 -3.95
CA VAL A 293 -21.19 -16.44 -5.23
C VAL A 293 -20.10 -16.42 -6.29
N VAL A 294 -19.92 -17.55 -6.97
CA VAL A 294 -18.91 -17.69 -8.04
C VAL A 294 -19.62 -17.63 -9.39
N PRO A 295 -19.11 -16.86 -10.38
CA PRO A 295 -19.73 -16.80 -11.70
C PRO A 295 -19.68 -18.18 -12.37
N PRO A 296 -20.82 -18.79 -12.74
CA PRO A 296 -20.82 -20.08 -13.42
C PRO A 296 -20.31 -19.91 -14.86
N ALA A 297 -19.34 -20.75 -15.25
CA ALA A 297 -18.62 -20.67 -16.53
C ALA A 297 -19.50 -20.78 -17.80
N ALA A 298 -20.75 -21.21 -17.67
CA ALA A 298 -21.68 -21.44 -18.79
C ALA A 298 -22.55 -20.24 -19.17
N LEU A 299 -22.48 -19.10 -18.45
CA LEU A 299 -23.30 -17.93 -18.78
C LEU A 299 -22.65 -17.08 -19.90
N PRO A 300 -23.35 -16.84 -21.03
CA PRO A 300 -22.80 -16.08 -22.15
C PRO A 300 -22.68 -14.60 -21.80
N ALA A 301 -21.47 -14.04 -21.94
CA ALA A 301 -21.25 -12.60 -21.83
C ALA A 301 -21.91 -11.88 -23.02
N SER A 302 -22.79 -10.92 -22.75
CA SER A 302 -23.40 -10.08 -23.78
C SER A 302 -22.43 -8.99 -24.24
N PHE A 303 -22.07 -8.99 -25.53
CA PHE A 303 -21.17 -8.00 -26.12
C PHE A 303 -21.96 -6.82 -26.70
N ARG A 304 -22.34 -5.88 -25.83
CA ARG A 304 -22.81 -4.55 -26.25
C ARG A 304 -21.61 -3.68 -26.70
N PRO A 305 -21.77 -2.81 -27.72
CA PRO A 305 -20.77 -1.80 -28.08
C PRO A 305 -20.42 -0.89 -26.90
N ARG A 306 -19.17 -0.44 -26.83
CA ARG A 306 -18.64 0.28 -25.65
C ARG A 306 -18.34 1.74 -25.96
N ASP A 307 -18.52 2.60 -24.97
CA ASP A 307 -17.93 3.94 -24.86
C ASP A 307 -16.86 3.86 -23.75
N VAL A 308 -15.58 3.94 -24.12
CA VAL A 308 -14.45 3.71 -23.20
C VAL A 308 -13.63 4.99 -23.00
N MET A 309 -13.62 5.54 -21.80
CA MET A 309 -12.74 6.66 -21.44
C MET A 309 -11.53 6.15 -20.66
N VAL A 310 -10.33 6.30 -21.24
CA VAL A 310 -9.07 5.98 -20.55
C VAL A 310 -8.58 7.23 -19.81
N VAL A 311 -8.51 7.15 -18.49
CA VAL A 311 -8.04 8.23 -17.61
C VAL A 311 -6.72 7.76 -16.97
N LEU A 312 -5.60 8.31 -17.42
CA LEU A 312 -4.26 7.90 -17.00
C LEU A 312 -3.58 8.98 -16.17
N ASP A 313 -3.15 8.57 -14.98
CA ASP A 313 -2.34 9.37 -14.07
C ASP A 313 -0.91 9.51 -14.61
N ARG A 314 -0.44 10.75 -14.68
CA ARG A 314 0.95 11.06 -15.01
C ARG A 314 1.67 11.87 -13.94
N SER A 315 1.17 11.88 -12.70
CA SER A 315 1.79 12.55 -11.55
C SER A 315 3.24 12.11 -11.31
N GLY A 316 3.99 12.90 -10.54
CA GLY A 316 5.41 12.64 -10.29
C GLY A 316 5.72 11.27 -9.65
N SER A 317 4.79 10.70 -8.88
CA SER A 317 4.94 9.37 -8.25
C SER A 317 4.87 8.22 -9.25
N MET A 318 4.29 8.44 -10.44
CA MET A 318 4.22 7.47 -11.55
C MET A 318 5.54 7.31 -12.33
N ASN A 319 6.62 7.98 -11.94
CA ASN A 319 7.89 7.94 -12.68
C ASN A 319 8.52 6.53 -12.76
N GLY A 320 9.38 6.31 -13.76
CA GLY A 320 10.08 5.04 -13.97
C GLY A 320 9.17 3.93 -14.52
N TRP A 321 9.26 2.73 -13.94
CA TRP A 321 8.55 1.55 -14.43
C TRP A 321 7.02 1.68 -14.35
N LYS A 322 6.49 2.43 -13.37
CA LYS A 322 5.04 2.63 -13.23
C LYS A 322 4.44 3.30 -14.48
N MET A 323 5.08 4.33 -15.03
CA MET A 323 4.68 4.98 -16.29
C MET A 323 4.85 4.04 -17.51
N VAL A 324 5.82 3.13 -17.50
CA VAL A 324 5.93 2.08 -18.53
C VAL A 324 4.72 1.15 -18.45
N ALA A 325 4.37 0.68 -17.25
CA ALA A 325 3.22 -0.17 -17.01
C ALA A 325 1.88 0.52 -17.32
N ALA A 326 1.70 1.79 -16.93
CA ALA A 326 0.51 2.58 -17.20
C ALA A 326 0.26 2.77 -18.71
N ARG A 327 1.30 3.15 -19.46
CA ARG A 327 1.22 3.28 -20.93
C ARG A 327 0.90 1.95 -21.60
N ARG A 328 1.53 0.85 -21.16
CA ARG A 328 1.23 -0.51 -21.64
C ARG A 328 -0.21 -0.91 -21.33
N ALA A 329 -0.71 -0.61 -20.13
CA ALA A 329 -2.08 -0.90 -19.72
C ALA A 329 -3.11 -0.18 -20.62
N ALA A 330 -2.99 1.14 -20.71
CA ALA A 330 -3.84 1.96 -21.57
C ALA A 330 -3.76 1.53 -23.04
N GLY A 331 -2.55 1.30 -23.55
CA GLY A 331 -2.31 0.87 -24.92
C GLY A 331 -2.98 -0.47 -25.26
N ARG A 332 -2.77 -1.52 -24.45
CA ARG A 332 -3.39 -2.83 -24.70
C ARG A 332 -4.90 -2.76 -24.67
N ILE A 333 -5.51 -2.03 -23.73
CA ILE A 333 -6.97 -1.89 -23.68
C ILE A 333 -7.49 -1.18 -24.93
N ILE A 334 -6.84 -0.09 -25.36
CA ILE A 334 -7.17 0.59 -26.63
C ILE A 334 -7.07 -0.39 -27.80
N ASP A 335 -5.98 -1.15 -27.93
CA ASP A 335 -5.78 -2.10 -29.03
C ASP A 335 -6.84 -3.20 -29.09
N THR A 336 -7.49 -3.54 -27.96
CA THR A 336 -8.59 -4.52 -27.93
C THR A 336 -9.95 -3.98 -28.41
N LEU A 337 -10.08 -2.67 -28.67
CA LEU A 337 -11.33 -2.05 -29.11
C LEU A 337 -11.59 -2.27 -30.60
N THR A 338 -12.87 -2.43 -30.95
CA THR A 338 -13.34 -2.69 -32.32
C THR A 338 -13.98 -1.46 -32.94
N GLU A 339 -14.23 -1.44 -34.26
CA GLU A 339 -14.94 -0.33 -34.92
C GLU A 339 -16.39 -0.12 -34.45
N ARG A 340 -16.95 -1.03 -33.64
CA ARG A 340 -18.25 -0.83 -32.97
C ARG A 340 -18.13 0.05 -31.73
N ASP A 341 -16.93 0.12 -31.15
CA ASP A 341 -16.62 0.83 -29.92
C ASP A 341 -16.18 2.27 -30.21
N ARG A 342 -16.35 3.14 -29.22
CA ARG A 342 -15.79 4.50 -29.22
C ARG A 342 -14.94 4.66 -27.98
N PHE A 343 -13.95 5.55 -28.05
CA PHE A 343 -13.08 5.81 -26.93
C PHE A 343 -12.61 7.26 -26.84
N GLY A 344 -12.10 7.61 -25.66
CA GLY A 344 -11.36 8.85 -25.40
C GLY A 344 -10.16 8.57 -24.49
N VAL A 345 -9.23 9.52 -24.43
CA VAL A 345 -8.07 9.47 -23.55
C VAL A 345 -7.93 10.81 -22.83
N ILE A 346 -7.75 10.78 -21.52
CA ILE A 346 -7.44 11.92 -20.66
C ILE A 346 -6.19 11.55 -19.86
N LEU A 347 -5.16 12.38 -19.93
CA LEU A 347 -4.06 12.37 -18.98
C LEU A 347 -4.33 13.39 -17.87
N PHE A 348 -3.91 13.10 -16.64
CA PHE A 348 -4.02 14.06 -15.55
C PHE A 348 -2.78 14.15 -14.66
N ASP A 349 -2.49 15.38 -14.22
CA ASP A 349 -1.52 15.75 -13.18
C ASP A 349 -2.10 16.90 -12.33
N ASP A 350 -1.43 18.06 -12.27
CA ASP A 350 -2.06 19.34 -11.88
C ASP A 350 -2.98 19.91 -12.97
N ARG A 351 -3.04 19.27 -14.15
CA ARG A 351 -3.76 19.70 -15.36
C ARG A 351 -4.37 18.50 -16.06
N LEU A 352 -5.22 18.76 -17.06
CA LEU A 352 -5.76 17.74 -17.95
C LEU A 352 -5.16 17.91 -19.35
N GLU A 353 -4.81 16.79 -20.00
CA GLU A 353 -4.37 16.78 -21.39
C GLU A 353 -5.13 15.70 -22.18
N GLU A 354 -5.59 16.05 -23.38
CA GLU A 354 -6.41 15.19 -24.24
C GLU A 354 -5.78 15.16 -25.65
N PRO A 355 -5.48 13.98 -26.22
CA PRO A 355 -4.92 13.92 -27.56
C PRO A 355 -5.97 14.25 -28.64
N ALA A 356 -5.56 14.99 -29.66
CA ALA A 356 -6.31 15.04 -30.91
C ALA A 356 -6.20 13.66 -31.62
N PRO A 357 -7.31 13.01 -32.01
CA PRO A 357 -8.62 13.60 -32.29
C PRO A 357 -9.72 13.38 -31.23
N SER A 358 -9.42 12.78 -30.08
CA SER A 358 -10.39 12.53 -28.99
C SER A 358 -10.65 13.72 -28.06
N ALA A 359 -9.89 14.82 -28.20
CA ALA A 359 -10.14 16.04 -27.43
C ALA A 359 -11.58 16.56 -27.63
N GLY A 360 -12.37 16.56 -26.56
CA GLY A 360 -13.76 17.01 -26.52
C GLY A 360 -14.82 16.05 -27.05
N GLN A 361 -14.49 14.85 -27.56
CA GLN A 361 -15.48 13.87 -28.02
C GLN A 361 -14.96 12.41 -28.01
N LEU A 362 -15.86 11.45 -27.83
CA LEU A 362 -15.55 10.03 -28.04
C LEU A 362 -15.41 9.73 -29.55
N ILE A 363 -14.29 9.10 -29.94
CA ILE A 363 -13.98 8.76 -31.34
C ILE A 363 -14.16 7.27 -31.60
N VAL A 364 -14.62 6.90 -32.80
CA VAL A 364 -14.72 5.48 -33.20
C VAL A 364 -13.34 4.83 -33.22
N ALA A 365 -13.22 3.62 -32.65
CA ALA A 365 -11.96 2.89 -32.50
C ALA A 365 -11.47 2.21 -33.80
N THR A 366 -11.41 2.97 -34.90
CA THR A 366 -10.75 2.56 -36.14
C THR A 366 -9.24 2.37 -35.92
N ASP A 367 -8.59 1.52 -36.73
CA ASP A 367 -7.15 1.22 -36.62
C ASP A 367 -6.28 2.48 -36.56
N ARG A 368 -6.63 3.50 -37.36
CA ARG A 368 -5.95 4.81 -37.39
C ARG A 368 -6.12 5.60 -36.10
N CYS A 369 -7.30 5.54 -35.48
CA CYS A 369 -7.55 6.20 -34.19
C CYS A 369 -6.80 5.49 -33.06
N ARG A 370 -6.86 4.14 -33.01
CA ARG A 370 -6.15 3.33 -32.01
C ARG A 370 -4.64 3.56 -32.07
N PHE A 371 -4.05 3.45 -33.27
CA PHE A 371 -2.63 3.72 -33.49
C PHE A 371 -2.19 5.11 -33.00
N ARG A 372 -2.95 6.17 -33.31
CA ARG A 372 -2.64 7.53 -32.86
C ARG A 372 -2.70 7.70 -31.35
N ALA A 373 -3.65 7.05 -30.68
CA ALA A 373 -3.75 7.08 -29.23
C ALA A 373 -2.57 6.34 -28.57
N VAL A 374 -2.17 5.18 -29.10
CA VAL A 374 -0.98 4.44 -28.65
C VAL A 374 0.30 5.24 -28.89
N GLU A 375 0.44 5.91 -30.04
CA GLU A 375 1.60 6.78 -30.36
C GLU A 375 1.70 7.98 -29.41
N PHE A 376 0.56 8.55 -29.01
CA PHE A 376 0.49 9.61 -28.01
C PHE A 376 0.87 9.08 -26.61
N LEU A 377 0.26 7.97 -26.19
CA LEU A 377 0.54 7.32 -24.91
C LEU A 377 2.03 6.97 -24.78
N ALA A 378 2.68 6.50 -25.86
CA ALA A 378 4.10 6.18 -25.86
C ALA A 378 5.02 7.36 -25.47
N LYS A 379 4.55 8.61 -25.62
CA LYS A 379 5.32 9.85 -25.33
C LYS A 379 5.02 10.46 -23.96
N VAL A 380 4.17 9.84 -23.14
CA VAL A 380 3.83 10.34 -21.80
C VAL A 380 5.00 10.14 -20.83
N GLU A 381 5.33 11.21 -20.10
CA GLU A 381 6.30 11.25 -19.01
C GLU A 381 5.62 11.70 -17.71
N ALA A 382 6.21 11.35 -16.57
CA ALA A 382 5.68 11.66 -15.25
C ALA A 382 6.04 13.10 -14.80
N ARG A 383 5.06 13.85 -14.29
CA ARG A 383 5.16 15.26 -13.88
C ARG A 383 3.98 15.65 -12.99
N GLY A 384 4.19 16.62 -12.09
CA GLY A 384 3.10 17.40 -11.49
C GLY A 384 2.43 16.74 -10.28
N GLY A 385 1.31 17.33 -9.86
CA GLY A 385 0.45 16.82 -8.77
C GLY A 385 -0.54 15.75 -9.22
N THR A 386 -1.56 15.46 -8.41
CA THR A 386 -2.49 14.34 -8.65
C THR A 386 -3.95 14.78 -8.47
N GLU A 387 -4.46 15.61 -9.39
CA GLU A 387 -5.84 16.13 -9.36
C GLU A 387 -6.84 15.14 -9.99
N ILE A 388 -7.24 14.12 -9.21
CA ILE A 388 -8.17 13.06 -9.66
C ILE A 388 -9.59 13.61 -9.91
N SER A 389 -10.11 14.47 -9.03
CA SER A 389 -11.53 14.90 -9.07
C SER A 389 -11.90 15.64 -10.37
N PRO A 390 -11.09 16.59 -10.88
CA PRO A 390 -11.32 17.19 -12.20
C PRO A 390 -11.23 16.19 -13.34
N ALA A 391 -10.29 15.24 -13.29
CA ALA A 391 -10.07 14.24 -14.34
C ALA A 391 -11.27 13.29 -14.48
N LEU A 392 -11.76 12.72 -13.37
CA LEU A 392 -12.94 11.85 -13.39
C LEU A 392 -14.22 12.59 -13.76
N LYS A 393 -14.42 13.83 -13.29
CA LYS A 393 -15.55 14.66 -13.74
C LYS A 393 -15.50 14.95 -15.24
N ARG A 394 -14.32 15.29 -15.76
CA ARG A 394 -14.13 15.52 -17.19
C ARG A 394 -14.43 14.25 -17.97
N ALA A 395 -13.91 13.09 -17.54
CA ALA A 395 -14.16 11.79 -18.15
C ALA A 395 -15.65 11.43 -18.22
N LEU A 396 -16.37 11.56 -17.09
CA LEU A 396 -17.79 11.21 -17.01
C LEU A 396 -18.67 12.14 -17.88
N ALA A 397 -18.25 13.39 -18.09
CA ALA A 397 -18.95 14.35 -18.95
C ALA A 397 -18.87 14.05 -20.46
N TYR A 398 -18.06 13.08 -20.91
CA TYR A 398 -18.04 12.62 -22.31
C TYR A 398 -19.20 11.70 -22.67
N PHE A 399 -19.80 11.03 -21.68
CA PHE A 399 -20.87 10.09 -21.94
C PHE A 399 -22.21 10.82 -22.16
N PRO A 400 -23.07 10.30 -23.04
CA PRO A 400 -24.38 10.89 -23.26
C PRO A 400 -25.24 10.86 -21.97
N ASN A 401 -26.04 11.92 -21.80
CA ASN A 401 -27.05 12.04 -20.76
C ASN A 401 -28.38 12.47 -21.45
N PRO A 402 -29.44 11.63 -21.46
CA PRO A 402 -29.54 10.32 -20.80
C PRO A 402 -28.59 9.25 -21.40
N PRO A 403 -28.29 8.18 -20.66
CA PRO A 403 -27.45 7.08 -21.14
C PRO A 403 -28.09 6.36 -22.35
N ASP A 404 -27.24 5.92 -23.28
CA ASP A 404 -27.63 5.04 -24.39
C ASP A 404 -27.81 3.60 -23.85
N PRO A 405 -29.02 2.99 -23.88
CA PRO A 405 -29.25 1.66 -23.32
C PRO A 405 -28.56 0.54 -24.13
N ASP A 406 -28.23 0.79 -25.39
CA ASP A 406 -27.61 -0.20 -26.27
C ASP A 406 -26.07 -0.20 -26.14
N ARG A 407 -25.49 0.72 -25.36
CA ARG A 407 -24.03 0.90 -25.26
C ARG A 407 -23.54 0.97 -23.81
N GLU A 408 -22.37 0.40 -23.58
CA GLU A 408 -21.79 0.30 -22.23
C GLU A 408 -20.84 1.46 -21.96
N ARG A 409 -21.08 2.20 -20.88
CA ARG A 409 -20.23 3.31 -20.45
C ARG A 409 -19.15 2.80 -19.50
N VAL A 410 -17.89 2.97 -19.88
CA VAL A 410 -16.74 2.42 -19.16
C VAL A 410 -15.63 3.45 -19.02
N VAL A 411 -15.13 3.65 -17.81
CA VAL A 411 -13.92 4.40 -17.49
C VAL A 411 -12.84 3.42 -17.09
N LEU A 412 -11.70 3.43 -17.78
CA LEU A 412 -10.47 2.78 -17.33
C LEU A 412 -9.63 3.83 -16.60
N PHE A 413 -9.49 3.71 -15.29
CA PHE A 413 -8.76 4.64 -14.44
C PHE A 413 -7.43 4.02 -13.99
N VAL A 414 -6.30 4.61 -14.36
CA VAL A 414 -4.95 4.06 -14.11
C VAL A 414 -4.16 5.05 -13.26
N THR A 415 -3.74 4.65 -12.04
CA THR A 415 -3.10 5.53 -11.04
C THR A 415 -2.38 4.70 -9.96
N ASP A 416 -1.57 5.31 -9.10
CA ASP A 416 -1.13 4.71 -7.82
C ASP A 416 -2.05 5.07 -6.63
N GLY A 417 -3.00 5.99 -6.83
CA GLY A 417 -4.08 6.32 -5.90
C GLY A 417 -3.67 7.15 -4.68
N GLN A 418 -2.44 7.67 -4.64
CA GLN A 418 -1.89 8.29 -3.42
C GLN A 418 -2.34 9.73 -3.21
N VAL A 419 -3.60 9.91 -2.79
CA VAL A 419 -4.20 11.21 -2.42
C VAL A 419 -4.74 11.23 -0.99
N GLY A 420 -4.86 12.42 -0.38
CA GLY A 420 -5.43 12.61 0.96
C GLY A 420 -6.92 12.98 0.99
N ASN A 421 -7.45 13.57 -0.09
CA ASN A 421 -8.80 14.14 -0.16
C ASN A 421 -9.90 13.14 -0.58
N GLU A 422 -9.79 11.88 -0.16
CA GLU A 422 -10.69 10.77 -0.52
C GLU A 422 -12.18 11.12 -0.33
N ASP A 423 -12.58 11.59 0.86
CA ASP A 423 -13.94 12.03 1.20
C ASP A 423 -14.46 13.14 0.27
N GLN A 424 -13.58 14.01 -0.25
CA GLN A 424 -13.95 15.09 -1.18
C GLN A 424 -14.12 14.54 -2.61
N LEU A 425 -13.20 13.69 -3.04
CA LEU A 425 -13.21 13.02 -4.34
C LEU A 425 -14.44 12.13 -4.51
N LEU A 426 -14.72 11.26 -3.53
CA LEU A 426 -15.83 10.31 -3.56
C LEU A 426 -17.19 11.05 -3.70
N ARG A 427 -17.45 12.06 -2.85
CA ARG A 427 -18.63 12.96 -2.95
C ARG A 427 -18.80 13.59 -4.33
N GLN A 428 -17.69 14.00 -4.93
CA GLN A 428 -17.69 14.75 -6.18
C GLN A 428 -17.92 13.87 -7.42
N VAL A 429 -17.74 12.55 -7.29
CA VAL A 429 -17.79 11.60 -8.40
C VAL A 429 -19.00 10.68 -8.32
N GLU A 430 -19.47 10.31 -7.12
CA GLU A 430 -20.56 9.34 -6.89
C GLU A 430 -21.77 9.54 -7.83
N GLN A 431 -22.41 10.71 -7.83
CA GLN A 431 -23.59 10.98 -8.65
C GLN A 431 -23.33 10.89 -10.16
N ALA A 432 -22.13 11.29 -10.60
CA ALA A 432 -21.75 11.26 -12.00
C ALA A 432 -21.33 9.86 -12.48
N ALA A 433 -20.84 9.01 -11.57
CA ALA A 433 -20.45 7.63 -11.83
C ALA A 433 -21.66 6.68 -11.95
N GLN A 434 -22.86 7.09 -11.52
CA GLN A 434 -24.06 6.24 -11.57
C GLN A 434 -24.34 5.71 -12.99
N GLY A 435 -24.35 4.37 -13.11
CA GLY A 435 -24.52 3.65 -14.37
C GLY A 435 -23.34 3.77 -15.35
N CYS A 436 -22.14 4.12 -14.89
CA CYS A 436 -20.90 4.16 -15.66
C CYS A 436 -19.81 3.37 -14.94
N ARG A 437 -19.31 2.29 -15.55
CA ARG A 437 -18.40 1.35 -14.89
C ARG A 437 -17.00 1.93 -14.77
N ILE A 438 -16.43 1.92 -13.56
CA ILE A 438 -15.06 2.39 -13.33
C ILE A 438 -14.18 1.16 -13.08
N PHE A 439 -13.29 0.86 -14.02
CA PHE A 439 -12.25 -0.15 -13.84
C PHE A 439 -10.97 0.55 -13.41
N ALA A 440 -10.58 0.34 -12.16
CA ALA A 440 -9.38 0.93 -11.58
C ALA A 440 -8.19 -0.03 -11.70
N VAL A 441 -7.05 0.46 -12.19
CA VAL A 441 -5.78 -0.27 -12.25
C VAL A 441 -4.77 0.48 -11.37
N GLY A 442 -4.47 -0.10 -10.21
CA GLY A 442 -3.50 0.42 -9.26
C GLY A 442 -2.09 -0.02 -9.60
N ILE A 443 -1.18 0.92 -9.90
CA ILE A 443 0.20 0.61 -10.30
C ILE A 443 1.20 1.09 -9.25
N ASP A 444 1.42 0.28 -8.23
CA ASP A 444 2.53 0.40 -7.28
C ASP A 444 2.66 -0.87 -6.44
N ARG A 445 3.73 -0.93 -5.63
CA ARG A 445 3.91 -1.89 -4.53
C ARG A 445 3.24 -1.46 -3.22
N ALA A 446 2.84 -0.20 -3.13
CA ALA A 446 2.07 0.39 -2.05
C ALA A 446 0.98 1.31 -2.64
N VAL A 447 -0.13 0.71 -3.10
CA VAL A 447 -1.29 1.42 -3.67
C VAL A 447 -2.34 1.65 -2.59
N ASN A 448 -3.03 2.80 -2.63
CA ASN A 448 -4.24 3.08 -1.87
C ASN A 448 -5.42 2.25 -2.41
N VAL A 449 -5.56 1.02 -1.90
CA VAL A 449 -6.55 0.05 -2.40
C VAL A 449 -7.95 0.49 -2.05
N SER A 450 -8.17 1.01 -0.84
CA SER A 450 -9.53 1.36 -0.40
C SER A 450 -10.15 2.43 -1.29
N LEU A 451 -9.38 3.45 -1.68
CA LEU A 451 -9.90 4.47 -2.60
C LEU A 451 -10.26 3.88 -3.98
N LEU A 452 -9.40 3.04 -4.55
CA LEU A 452 -9.60 2.50 -5.90
C LEU A 452 -10.70 1.44 -5.95
N GLU A 453 -10.84 0.61 -4.92
CA GLU A 453 -11.98 -0.28 -4.75
C GLU A 453 -13.30 0.49 -4.56
N ARG A 454 -13.30 1.58 -3.78
CA ARG A 454 -14.48 2.46 -3.59
C ARG A 454 -14.91 3.11 -4.91
N LEU A 455 -13.97 3.69 -5.66
CA LEU A 455 -14.24 4.28 -6.97
C LEU A 455 -14.76 3.25 -7.98
N ALA A 456 -14.17 2.05 -8.00
CA ALA A 456 -14.66 0.95 -8.84
C ALA A 456 -16.10 0.52 -8.44
N GLY A 457 -16.37 0.45 -7.13
CA GLY A 457 -17.68 0.10 -6.58
C GLY A 457 -18.81 1.02 -7.03
N TYR A 458 -18.60 2.34 -7.03
CA TYR A 458 -19.64 3.31 -7.47
C TYR A 458 -20.12 3.11 -8.91
N GLY A 459 -19.25 2.63 -9.79
CA GLY A 459 -19.61 2.35 -11.18
C GLY A 459 -20.16 0.94 -11.42
N GLY A 460 -20.10 0.04 -10.45
CA GLY A 460 -20.20 -1.40 -10.71
C GLY A 460 -19.06 -1.89 -11.62
N GLY A 461 -17.83 -1.45 -11.35
CA GLY A 461 -16.62 -1.92 -12.03
C GLY A 461 -15.74 -2.78 -11.12
N HIS A 462 -14.45 -2.86 -11.42
CA HIS A 462 -13.49 -3.68 -10.66
C HIS A 462 -12.14 -2.98 -10.45
N PHE A 463 -11.42 -3.37 -9.40
CA PHE A 463 -10.07 -2.90 -9.10
C PHE A 463 -9.04 -4.02 -9.30
N GLU A 464 -7.95 -3.74 -10.00
CA GLU A 464 -6.81 -4.65 -10.15
C GLU A 464 -5.50 -3.99 -9.70
N LEU A 465 -4.59 -4.78 -9.12
CA LEU A 465 -3.27 -4.35 -8.66
C LEU A 465 -2.17 -4.84 -9.61
N VAL A 466 -1.23 -3.96 -9.94
CA VAL A 466 -0.01 -4.26 -10.70
C VAL A 466 1.22 -3.79 -9.91
N GLU A 467 1.85 -4.70 -9.18
CA GLU A 467 3.07 -4.43 -8.39
C GLU A 467 4.40 -4.70 -9.13
N SER A 468 4.33 -5.30 -10.33
CA SER A 468 5.48 -5.67 -11.17
C SER A 468 5.14 -5.65 -12.67
N GLU A 469 6.15 -5.59 -13.54
CA GLU A 469 5.95 -5.70 -14.99
C GLU A 469 5.42 -7.08 -15.40
N ASP A 470 5.83 -8.16 -14.75
CA ASP A 470 5.37 -9.53 -15.07
C ASP A 470 3.87 -9.68 -14.80
N ARG A 471 3.36 -9.09 -13.70
CA ARG A 471 1.95 -9.18 -13.33
C ARG A 471 1.04 -8.36 -14.25
N LEU A 472 1.58 -7.32 -14.89
CA LEU A 472 0.81 -6.46 -15.81
C LEU A 472 0.11 -7.25 -16.92
N ASP A 473 0.80 -8.24 -17.50
CA ASP A 473 0.28 -9.02 -18.62
C ASP A 473 -0.87 -9.95 -18.22
N GLU A 474 -0.77 -10.57 -17.04
CA GLU A 474 -1.84 -11.38 -16.43
C GLU A 474 -3.07 -10.49 -16.10
N VAL A 475 -2.85 -9.33 -15.48
CA VAL A 475 -3.90 -8.37 -15.11
C VAL A 475 -4.63 -7.83 -16.33
N LEU A 476 -3.94 -7.45 -17.40
CA LEU A 476 -4.59 -6.88 -18.58
C LEU A 476 -5.51 -7.89 -19.29
N CYS A 477 -5.21 -9.19 -19.19
CA CYS A 477 -6.12 -10.24 -19.66
C CYS A 477 -7.38 -10.32 -18.78
N ALA A 478 -7.26 -10.19 -17.46
CA ALA A 478 -8.40 -10.15 -16.54
C ALA A 478 -9.27 -8.90 -16.74
N VAL A 479 -8.66 -7.71 -16.81
CA VAL A 479 -9.33 -6.44 -17.13
C VAL A 479 -10.11 -6.57 -18.43
N HIS A 480 -9.48 -7.04 -19.52
CA HIS A 480 -10.15 -7.16 -20.83
C HIS A 480 -11.40 -8.07 -20.77
N ARG A 481 -11.34 -9.21 -20.07
CA ARG A 481 -12.52 -10.07 -19.84
C ARG A 481 -13.64 -9.34 -19.08
N ARG A 482 -13.28 -8.46 -18.14
CA ARG A 482 -14.20 -7.79 -17.20
C ARG A 482 -14.80 -6.49 -17.73
N LEU A 483 -14.20 -5.85 -18.75
CA LEU A 483 -14.79 -4.70 -19.47
C LEU A 483 -16.14 -5.02 -20.16
N GLY A 484 -16.59 -6.28 -20.17
CA GLY A 484 -17.92 -6.70 -20.64
C GLY A 484 -19.05 -6.48 -19.61
N ALA A 485 -20.26 -6.91 -19.97
CA ALA A 485 -21.41 -6.87 -19.07
C ALA A 485 -21.23 -7.78 -17.83
N PRO A 486 -21.82 -7.44 -16.66
CA PRO A 486 -21.91 -8.37 -15.54
C PRO A 486 -22.63 -9.66 -15.95
N VAL A 487 -22.21 -10.76 -15.33
CA VAL A 487 -22.74 -12.11 -15.56
C VAL A 487 -24.09 -12.29 -14.87
N LEU A 488 -24.20 -11.79 -13.63
CA LEU A 488 -25.45 -11.66 -12.89
C LEU A 488 -25.59 -10.24 -12.33
N THR A 489 -26.80 -9.70 -12.37
CA THR A 489 -27.18 -8.48 -11.66
C THR A 489 -28.32 -8.75 -10.69
N GLU A 490 -28.63 -7.78 -9.83
CA GLU A 490 -29.73 -7.84 -8.86
C GLU A 490 -29.65 -9.07 -7.92
N VAL A 491 -28.44 -9.50 -7.53
CA VAL A 491 -28.25 -10.72 -6.73
C VAL A 491 -28.88 -10.58 -5.35
N ARG A 492 -29.73 -11.54 -4.97
CA ARG A 492 -30.51 -11.57 -3.72
C ARG A 492 -30.50 -12.96 -3.08
N LEU A 493 -30.84 -13.02 -1.80
CA LEU A 493 -31.03 -14.26 -1.05
C LEU A 493 -32.50 -14.42 -0.65
N GLU A 494 -33.00 -15.65 -0.68
CA GLU A 494 -34.30 -16.07 -0.16
C GLU A 494 -34.08 -17.24 0.82
N PRO A 495 -34.33 -17.08 2.14
CA PRO A 495 -34.79 -15.85 2.81
C PRO A 495 -33.74 -14.72 2.80
N ALA A 496 -34.21 -13.48 2.76
CA ALA A 496 -33.36 -12.29 2.70
C ALA A 496 -32.54 -12.10 4.00
N LEU A 497 -31.33 -11.55 3.85
CA LEU A 497 -30.49 -11.12 4.96
C LEU A 497 -30.88 -9.72 5.42
N GLN A 498 -30.79 -9.48 6.72
CA GLN A 498 -30.81 -8.16 7.33
C GLN A 498 -29.41 -7.53 7.27
N GLU A 499 -29.34 -6.20 7.20
CA GLU A 499 -28.08 -5.43 7.22
C GLU A 499 -27.02 -5.94 6.21
N MET A 500 -27.49 -6.26 5.00
CA MET A 500 -26.68 -6.82 3.93
C MET A 500 -25.58 -5.84 3.48
N ALA A 501 -24.37 -6.36 3.25
CA ALA A 501 -23.22 -5.60 2.78
C ALA A 501 -22.37 -6.42 1.78
N PRO A 502 -22.04 -5.90 0.58
CA PRO A 502 -22.51 -4.65 -0.01
C PRO A 502 -24.03 -4.64 -0.28
N GLU A 503 -24.63 -3.44 -0.28
CA GLU A 503 -26.05 -3.24 -0.62
C GLU A 503 -26.36 -3.48 -2.12
N VAL A 504 -25.38 -3.25 -3.00
CA VAL A 504 -25.46 -3.51 -4.45
C VAL A 504 -24.58 -4.69 -4.83
N ALA A 505 -25.11 -5.59 -5.65
CA ALA A 505 -24.67 -6.96 -5.74
C ALA A 505 -24.64 -7.47 -7.20
N ASP A 506 -23.65 -7.00 -7.97
CA ASP A 506 -23.40 -7.44 -9.35
C ASP A 506 -22.19 -8.40 -9.40
N LEU A 507 -22.27 -9.43 -10.24
CA LEU A 507 -21.28 -10.50 -10.37
C LEU A 507 -20.59 -10.43 -11.73
N PHE A 508 -19.26 -10.41 -11.74
CA PHE A 508 -18.45 -10.25 -12.96
C PHE A 508 -17.73 -11.54 -13.36
N PRO A 509 -17.31 -11.69 -14.63
CA PRO A 509 -16.52 -12.84 -15.06
C PRO A 509 -15.25 -13.00 -14.21
N GLY A 510 -15.07 -14.19 -13.63
CA GLY A 510 -13.90 -14.55 -12.85
C GLY A 510 -13.77 -13.90 -11.47
N ALA A 511 -14.65 -12.98 -11.06
CA ALA A 511 -14.61 -12.36 -9.74
C ALA A 511 -15.79 -12.86 -8.89
N PRO A 512 -15.57 -13.59 -7.79
CA PRO A 512 -16.67 -14.01 -6.92
C PRO A 512 -17.19 -12.82 -6.12
N LEU A 513 -18.52 -12.65 -6.13
CA LEU A 513 -19.23 -11.71 -5.29
C LEU A 513 -19.28 -12.24 -3.86
N ARG A 514 -19.05 -11.37 -2.88
CA ARG A 514 -19.27 -11.70 -1.46
C ARG A 514 -20.30 -10.77 -0.87
N LEU A 515 -21.24 -11.35 -0.13
CA LEU A 515 -22.34 -10.67 0.55
C LEU A 515 -22.40 -11.18 1.99
N GLY A 516 -22.24 -10.27 2.96
CA GLY A 516 -22.50 -10.54 4.37
C GLY A 516 -23.88 -10.06 4.79
N GLY A 517 -24.42 -10.59 5.89
CA GLY A 517 -25.64 -10.11 6.53
C GLY A 517 -26.05 -10.97 7.72
N GLN A 518 -27.20 -10.68 8.33
CA GLN A 518 -27.73 -11.46 9.46
C GLN A 518 -29.12 -12.06 9.22
N TRP A 519 -29.40 -13.17 9.90
CA TRP A 519 -30.74 -13.70 10.13
C TRP A 519 -31.08 -13.71 11.64
N PRO A 520 -32.31 -13.37 12.03
CA PRO A 520 -32.76 -13.49 13.40
C PRO A 520 -32.94 -14.98 13.77
N GLY A 521 -32.30 -15.43 14.85
CA GLY A 521 -32.41 -16.82 15.31
C GLY A 521 -31.51 -17.78 14.54
N SER A 522 -31.99 -19.01 14.34
CA SER A 522 -31.22 -20.09 13.69
C SER A 522 -31.11 -19.92 12.17
N PRO A 523 -30.04 -20.42 11.52
CA PRO A 523 -29.93 -20.39 10.07
C PRO A 523 -31.07 -21.18 9.40
N PRO A 524 -31.53 -20.74 8.22
CA PRO A 524 -32.44 -21.53 7.39
C PRO A 524 -31.77 -22.82 6.89
N VAL A 525 -32.54 -23.90 6.70
CA VAL A 525 -32.00 -25.19 6.24
C VAL A 525 -31.44 -25.12 4.81
N GLN A 526 -32.04 -24.29 3.97
CA GLN A 526 -31.60 -23.99 2.60
C GLN A 526 -31.84 -22.52 2.29
N VAL A 527 -30.97 -21.96 1.46
CA VAL A 527 -31.06 -20.58 0.97
C VAL A 527 -30.99 -20.60 -0.54
N THR A 528 -31.90 -19.88 -1.20
CA THR A 528 -31.83 -19.66 -2.65
C THR A 528 -31.12 -18.33 -2.92
N VAL A 529 -30.04 -18.36 -3.70
CA VAL A 529 -29.49 -17.19 -4.37
C VAL A 529 -30.27 -16.98 -5.68
N THR A 530 -30.84 -15.79 -5.87
CA THR A 530 -31.53 -15.36 -7.09
C THR A 530 -30.80 -14.19 -7.74
N GLY A 531 -31.01 -13.97 -9.04
CA GLY A 531 -30.45 -12.85 -9.78
C GLY A 531 -30.90 -12.85 -11.24
N ARG A 532 -30.47 -11.85 -12.02
CA ARG A 532 -30.77 -11.72 -13.45
C ARG A 532 -29.52 -11.95 -14.30
N THR A 533 -29.62 -12.78 -15.33
CA THR A 533 -28.52 -13.03 -16.27
C THR A 533 -28.40 -11.94 -17.35
N ALA A 534 -27.25 -11.83 -18.00
CA ALA A 534 -26.96 -10.80 -19.01
C ALA A 534 -27.89 -10.80 -20.25
N ASP A 535 -28.57 -11.92 -20.51
CA ASP A 535 -29.60 -12.11 -21.54
C ASP A 535 -31.04 -11.81 -21.05
N GLY A 536 -31.19 -11.38 -19.79
CA GLY A 536 -32.46 -11.06 -19.15
C GLY A 536 -33.16 -12.24 -18.46
N GLY A 537 -32.58 -13.44 -18.52
CA GLY A 537 -33.07 -14.63 -17.83
C GLY A 537 -32.98 -14.54 -16.29
N ALA A 538 -33.58 -15.52 -15.61
CA ALA A 538 -33.56 -15.63 -14.16
C ALA A 538 -32.55 -16.69 -13.71
N PHE A 539 -31.61 -16.31 -12.86
CA PHE A 539 -30.69 -17.22 -12.19
C PHE A 539 -31.26 -17.67 -10.84
N ARG A 540 -31.07 -18.96 -10.53
CA ARG A 540 -31.45 -19.55 -9.24
C ARG A 540 -30.45 -20.63 -8.85
N GLN A 541 -29.85 -20.51 -7.66
CA GLN A 541 -28.97 -21.53 -7.07
C GLN A 541 -29.34 -21.75 -5.61
N THR A 542 -29.58 -23.01 -5.21
CA THR A 542 -29.83 -23.35 -3.80
C THR A 542 -28.53 -23.77 -3.12
N LEU A 543 -28.28 -23.21 -1.93
CA LEU A 543 -27.13 -23.48 -1.07
C LEU A 543 -27.60 -23.96 0.31
N THR A 544 -26.82 -24.84 0.93
CA THR A 544 -26.99 -25.22 2.34
C THR A 544 -25.98 -24.42 3.16
N PRO A 545 -26.39 -23.70 4.23
CA PRO A 545 -25.44 -23.03 5.10
C PRO A 545 -24.53 -24.03 5.83
N VAL A 546 -23.25 -23.68 5.94
CA VAL A 546 -22.26 -24.43 6.72
C VAL A 546 -21.95 -23.63 7.98
N GLU A 547 -22.30 -24.16 9.15
CA GLU A 547 -22.04 -23.51 10.44
C GLU A 547 -20.54 -23.61 10.77
N THR A 548 -19.92 -22.48 11.10
CA THR A 548 -18.54 -22.37 11.56
C THR A 548 -18.48 -21.88 12.99
N VAL A 549 -17.51 -22.38 13.74
CA VAL A 549 -17.15 -21.87 15.08
C VAL A 549 -16.38 -20.56 15.02
N ASP A 550 -15.98 -20.13 13.82
CA ASP A 550 -15.08 -19.00 13.62
C ASP A 550 -15.84 -17.66 13.46
N ASN A 551 -15.62 -16.74 14.41
CA ASN A 551 -16.23 -15.40 14.41
C ASN A 551 -15.72 -14.46 13.30
N ALA A 552 -14.71 -14.85 12.51
CA ALA A 552 -14.23 -14.07 11.37
C ALA A 552 -15.35 -13.80 10.35
N VAL A 553 -16.33 -14.71 10.21
CA VAL A 553 -17.55 -14.47 9.41
C VAL A 553 -18.30 -13.22 9.89
N GLN A 554 -18.44 -13.05 11.20
CA GLN A 554 -19.06 -11.87 11.81
C GLN A 554 -18.20 -10.62 11.63
N THR A 555 -16.89 -10.72 11.89
CA THR A 555 -15.94 -9.62 11.73
C THR A 555 -15.89 -9.07 10.30
N ILE A 556 -15.87 -9.95 9.31
CA ILE A 556 -15.77 -9.59 7.88
C ILE A 556 -17.06 -8.93 7.40
N TRP A 557 -18.23 -9.46 7.77
CA TRP A 557 -19.50 -8.80 7.48
C TRP A 557 -19.59 -7.44 8.19
N ALA A 558 -19.28 -7.37 9.49
CA ALA A 558 -19.36 -6.13 10.24
C ALA A 558 -18.41 -5.05 9.68
N ARG A 559 -17.17 -5.41 9.28
CA ARG A 559 -16.27 -4.50 8.58
C ARG A 559 -16.83 -4.05 7.23
N ALA A 560 -17.40 -4.96 6.43
CA ALA A 560 -18.04 -4.60 5.16
C ALA A 560 -19.21 -3.62 5.37
N ARG A 561 -20.05 -3.85 6.39
CA ARG A 561 -21.18 -2.98 6.71
C ARG A 561 -20.75 -1.61 7.24
N VAL A 562 -19.71 -1.55 8.08
CA VAL A 562 -19.06 -0.30 8.49
C VAL A 562 -18.55 0.47 7.27
N LEU A 563 -17.85 -0.19 6.34
CA LEU A 563 -17.34 0.45 5.12
C LEU A 563 -18.48 1.04 4.28
N ASP A 564 -19.55 0.28 4.01
CA ASP A 564 -20.74 0.78 3.27
C ASP A 564 -21.34 2.05 3.93
N LEU A 565 -21.57 2.01 5.24
CA LEU A 565 -22.11 3.16 5.98
C LEU A 565 -21.14 4.35 5.98
N GLU A 566 -19.83 4.10 6.07
CA GLU A 566 -18.81 5.15 5.91
C GLU A 566 -18.78 5.74 4.49
N HIS A 567 -19.06 4.94 3.45
CA HIS A 567 -19.20 5.45 2.08
C HIS A 567 -20.42 6.38 1.99
N GLN A 568 -21.56 5.96 2.54
CA GLN A 568 -22.78 6.77 2.65
C GLN A 568 -22.53 8.06 3.48
N PHE A 569 -21.69 8.00 4.52
CA PHE A 569 -21.33 9.17 5.33
C PHE A 569 -20.45 10.16 4.58
N ALA A 570 -19.43 9.66 3.87
CA ALA A 570 -18.59 10.47 3.01
C ALA A 570 -19.46 11.16 1.95
N ALA A 571 -20.25 10.40 1.20
CA ALA A 571 -21.18 10.86 0.17
C ALA A 571 -22.24 11.88 0.67
N GLY A 572 -22.98 11.50 1.70
CA GLY A 572 -24.20 12.15 2.20
C GLY A 572 -24.01 13.43 3.01
N HIS A 573 -22.98 14.22 2.72
CA HIS A 573 -22.67 15.48 3.41
C HIS A 573 -22.44 15.35 4.93
N ARG A 574 -22.00 14.19 5.42
CA ARG A 574 -21.63 13.96 6.83
C ARG A 574 -22.80 14.15 7.84
N ASN A 575 -23.95 13.53 7.59
CA ASN A 575 -25.09 13.55 8.53
C ASN A 575 -24.69 12.98 9.92
N PRO A 576 -24.88 13.72 11.03
CA PRO A 576 -24.63 13.23 12.38
C PRO A 576 -25.36 11.92 12.73
N GLU A 577 -26.62 11.75 12.30
CA GLU A 577 -27.41 10.54 12.60
C GLU A 577 -26.73 9.26 12.07
N LEU A 578 -26.02 9.37 10.95
CA LEU A 578 -25.30 8.26 10.34
C LEU A 578 -23.96 8.01 11.06
N SER A 579 -23.30 9.05 11.57
CA SER A 579 -22.13 8.91 12.46
C SER A 579 -22.51 8.16 13.74
N ASP A 580 -23.63 8.52 14.36
CA ASP A 580 -24.14 7.86 15.56
C ASP A 580 -24.51 6.39 15.28
N ALA A 581 -25.15 6.12 14.14
CA ALA A 581 -25.46 4.75 13.70
C ALA A 581 -24.21 3.89 13.45
N ILE A 582 -23.18 4.43 12.78
CA ILE A 582 -21.90 3.75 12.56
C ILE A 582 -21.20 3.48 13.89
N THR A 583 -21.22 4.44 14.81
CA THR A 583 -20.61 4.30 16.14
C THR A 583 -21.33 3.21 16.94
N ALA A 584 -22.66 3.21 16.97
CA ALA A 584 -23.45 2.18 17.64
C ALA A 584 -23.23 0.78 17.04
N PHE A 585 -23.18 0.66 15.72
CA PHE A 585 -22.89 -0.61 15.03
C PHE A 585 -21.47 -1.11 15.33
N SER A 586 -20.47 -0.24 15.25
CA SER A 586 -19.07 -0.52 15.59
C SER A 586 -18.93 -1.03 17.02
N LEU A 587 -19.60 -0.39 17.99
CA LEU A 587 -19.60 -0.81 19.39
C LEU A 587 -20.38 -2.12 19.62
N LYS A 588 -21.48 -2.38 18.89
CA LYS A 588 -22.24 -3.65 18.99
C LYS A 588 -21.38 -4.85 18.57
N TYR A 589 -20.65 -4.74 17.47
CA TYR A 589 -19.89 -5.86 16.89
C TYR A 589 -18.39 -5.84 17.20
N GLY A 590 -17.91 -4.84 17.95
CA GLY A 590 -16.52 -4.75 18.40
C GLY A 590 -15.51 -4.50 17.28
N VAL A 591 -15.92 -3.90 16.15
CA VAL A 591 -15.04 -3.64 14.99
C VAL A 591 -14.66 -2.16 14.94
N LEU A 592 -13.36 -1.86 14.94
CA LEU A 592 -12.83 -0.50 14.81
C LEU A 592 -13.34 0.21 13.52
N CYS A 593 -13.67 1.50 13.64
CA CYS A 593 -14.06 2.38 12.54
C CYS A 593 -13.58 3.82 12.81
N ARG A 594 -13.79 4.75 11.86
CA ARG A 594 -13.34 6.15 12.02
C ARG A 594 -13.91 6.91 13.24
N PHE A 595 -15.01 6.43 13.82
CA PHE A 595 -15.72 7.06 14.96
C PHE A 595 -15.52 6.33 16.29
N THR A 596 -14.79 5.21 16.30
CA THR A 596 -14.41 4.51 17.52
C THR A 596 -12.89 4.44 17.65
N ALA A 597 -12.43 4.14 18.85
CA ALA A 597 -11.03 3.89 19.14
C ALA A 597 -10.90 2.86 20.26
N PHE A 598 -9.87 2.02 20.18
CA PHE A 598 -9.49 1.16 21.28
C PHE A 598 -8.59 1.93 22.24
N VAL A 599 -8.89 1.89 23.55
CA VAL A 599 -8.02 2.45 24.59
C VAL A 599 -7.70 1.39 25.64
N ALA A 600 -6.41 1.21 25.92
CA ALA A 600 -5.88 0.37 27.00
C ALA A 600 -5.16 1.27 28.00
N VAL A 601 -5.55 1.21 29.28
CA VAL A 601 -4.91 1.97 30.37
C VAL A 601 -4.45 1.01 31.45
N ASP A 602 -3.17 1.03 31.77
CA ASP A 602 -2.67 0.33 32.95
C ASP A 602 -3.12 1.08 34.21
N ARG A 603 -4.10 0.49 34.88
CA ARG A 603 -4.67 1.06 36.11
C ARG A 603 -3.94 0.60 37.37
N SER A 604 -3.02 -0.36 37.25
CA SER A 604 -2.33 -1.00 38.39
C SER A 604 -1.24 -0.14 39.01
N GLU A 605 -0.65 0.78 38.24
CA GLU A 605 0.50 1.58 38.66
C GLU A 605 0.53 2.99 38.02
N VAL A 606 1.43 3.82 38.53
CA VAL A 606 1.82 5.13 37.98
C VAL A 606 3.33 5.07 37.78
N VAL A 607 3.79 5.25 36.56
CA VAL A 607 5.20 5.04 36.15
C VAL A 607 5.93 6.34 35.86
N ASN A 608 5.18 7.40 35.59
CA ASN A 608 5.69 8.76 35.38
C ASN A 608 4.95 9.76 36.28
N PRO A 609 5.27 9.85 37.59
CA PRO A 609 4.55 10.74 38.51
C PRO A 609 4.62 12.23 38.17
N GLY A 610 5.54 12.64 37.28
CA GLY A 610 5.65 14.02 36.80
C GLY A 610 4.72 14.36 35.63
N GLY A 611 4.22 13.37 34.90
CA GLY A 611 3.31 13.54 33.76
C GLY A 611 3.94 14.14 32.49
N GLU A 612 5.18 14.64 32.54
CA GLU A 612 5.93 15.12 31.39
C GLU A 612 6.45 13.94 30.55
N VAL A 613 6.19 13.96 29.24
CA VAL A 613 6.64 12.94 28.28
C VAL A 613 7.33 13.58 27.09
N GLN A 614 8.43 12.97 26.64
CA GLN A 614 8.99 13.25 25.32
C GLN A 614 8.08 12.61 24.26
N GLN A 615 7.58 13.39 23.30
CA GLN A 615 6.80 12.86 22.18
C GLN A 615 7.71 12.56 20.98
N ILE A 616 7.59 11.36 20.41
CA ILE A 616 8.28 10.97 19.18
C ILE A 616 7.29 10.36 18.20
N VAL A 617 7.31 10.84 16.97
CA VAL A 617 6.56 10.27 15.86
C VAL A 617 7.47 9.31 15.11
N GLN A 618 7.14 8.03 15.14
CA GLN A 618 7.85 6.97 14.44
C GLN A 618 7.77 7.21 12.93
N PRO A 619 8.91 7.42 12.24
CA PRO A 619 8.91 7.53 10.79
C PRO A 619 8.74 6.16 10.11
N VAL A 620 8.15 6.18 8.92
CA VAL A 620 7.94 5.02 8.05
C VAL A 620 8.98 4.96 6.93
N GLU A 621 9.19 3.80 6.32
CA GLU A 621 10.04 3.70 5.13
C GLU A 621 9.46 4.47 3.93
N LEU A 622 10.32 4.87 2.98
CA LEU A 622 9.84 5.16 1.63
C LEU A 622 9.39 3.86 0.96
N PRO A 623 8.27 3.84 0.21
CA PRO A 623 7.93 2.67 -0.59
C PRO A 623 9.06 2.34 -1.58
N SER A 624 9.34 1.05 -1.74
CA SER A 624 10.52 0.58 -2.48
C SER A 624 10.53 1.13 -3.92
N GLN A 625 11.71 1.55 -4.39
CA GLN A 625 11.92 2.14 -5.73
C GLN A 625 11.29 3.54 -5.95
N TRP A 626 10.65 4.15 -4.97
CA TRP A 626 10.37 5.59 -5.03
C TRP A 626 11.69 6.37 -4.97
N ALA A 627 11.85 7.34 -5.85
CA ALA A 627 12.93 8.31 -5.71
C ALA A 627 12.67 9.16 -4.46
N THR A 628 13.70 9.48 -3.68
CA THR A 628 13.59 10.47 -2.61
C THR A 628 13.01 11.75 -3.20
N PRO A 629 11.93 12.33 -2.63
CA PRO A 629 11.60 13.70 -2.97
C PRO A 629 12.80 14.55 -2.58
N MET A 630 13.52 15.09 -3.57
CA MET A 630 14.51 16.13 -3.31
C MET A 630 13.78 17.23 -2.54
N MET A 631 14.33 17.61 -1.38
CA MET A 631 13.87 18.76 -0.58
C MET A 631 13.87 20.00 -1.47
N ALA A 632 12.72 20.28 -2.10
CA ALA A 632 12.53 21.35 -3.05
C ALA A 632 12.36 22.68 -2.29
N GLY A 633 13.47 23.15 -1.74
CA GLY A 633 13.65 24.53 -1.31
C GLY A 633 12.72 25.00 -0.18
N VAL A 634 13.04 24.62 1.07
CA VAL A 634 12.91 25.58 2.18
C VAL A 634 14.03 26.62 2.02
N VAL A 635 13.93 27.43 0.97
CA VAL A 635 14.69 28.67 0.82
C VAL A 635 13.73 29.78 1.23
N ALA A 636 14.11 30.53 2.26
CA ALA A 636 13.30 31.63 2.77
C ALA A 636 12.93 32.59 1.63
N CYS A 637 11.63 32.72 1.35
CA CYS A 637 11.11 33.81 0.53
C CYS A 637 11.37 35.13 1.25
N ALA A 638 12.45 35.81 0.86
CA ALA A 638 12.62 37.22 1.17
C ALA A 638 11.40 37.99 0.64
N PRO A 639 10.85 38.97 1.39
CA PRO A 639 9.60 39.62 1.02
C PRO A 639 9.77 40.45 -0.26
N CYS A 640 9.16 39.97 -1.35
CA CYS A 640 9.05 40.74 -2.60
C CYS A 640 8.21 42.00 -2.38
N ALA A 641 8.66 43.12 -2.95
CA ALA A 641 8.03 44.43 -2.79
C ALA A 641 6.58 44.48 -3.31
N PRO A 642 5.69 45.31 -2.70
CA PRO A 642 4.28 45.36 -3.07
C PRO A 642 4.05 46.06 -4.44
N PRO A 643 3.07 45.60 -5.24
CA PRO A 643 2.69 46.26 -6.50
C PRO A 643 1.92 47.58 -6.26
N PRO A 644 1.91 48.51 -7.24
CA PRO A 644 1.40 49.84 -7.04
C PRO A 644 -0.13 49.95 -7.10
N SER A 645 -0.69 50.63 -6.09
CA SER A 645 -1.94 51.40 -6.11
C SER A 645 -3.24 50.74 -6.59
N MET A 646 -4.08 50.35 -5.62
CA MET A 646 -5.54 50.53 -5.75
C MET A 646 -6.09 51.24 -4.51
N ARG A 647 -7.00 52.20 -4.70
CA ARG A 647 -7.45 53.12 -3.64
C ARG A 647 -8.48 52.47 -2.72
N MET A 648 -8.16 52.30 -1.44
CA MET A 648 -9.17 52.03 -0.40
C MET A 648 -9.79 53.33 0.15
N SER A 649 -11.05 53.24 0.59
CA SER A 649 -11.86 54.34 1.11
C SER A 649 -11.65 54.61 2.61
N THR A 650 -12.03 55.80 3.06
CA THR A 650 -11.52 56.47 4.26
C THR A 650 -12.03 55.96 5.62
N VAL A 651 -12.64 54.77 5.70
CA VAL A 651 -13.31 54.28 6.93
C VAL A 651 -12.42 53.33 7.77
N ALA A 652 -11.49 52.60 7.16
CA ALA A 652 -10.65 51.61 7.85
C ALA A 652 -9.42 52.18 8.60
N ARG A 653 -9.33 53.51 8.80
CA ARG A 653 -8.10 54.17 9.29
C ARG A 653 -8.11 54.58 10.77
N ARG A 654 -8.99 54.00 11.60
CA ARG A 654 -9.21 54.45 12.99
C ARG A 654 -9.33 53.38 14.07
N MET A 655 -9.02 52.11 13.78
CA MET A 655 -9.14 51.00 14.75
C MET A 655 -7.88 50.15 15.00
N MET A 656 -6.74 50.43 14.36
CA MET A 656 -5.45 49.81 14.71
C MET A 656 -4.46 50.86 15.20
N ALA A 657 -4.64 51.26 16.47
CA ALA A 657 -3.71 52.11 17.22
C ALA A 657 -3.72 51.72 18.71
N ALA A 658 -3.48 50.44 19.00
CA ALA A 658 -3.23 49.91 20.34
C ALA A 658 -2.33 48.66 20.25
N SER A 659 -1.58 48.39 21.31
CA SER A 659 -0.80 47.15 21.56
C SER A 659 0.26 46.73 20.52
N HIS A 660 1.28 47.56 20.32
CA HIS A 660 2.67 47.08 20.24
C HIS A 660 3.57 48.01 21.07
N ARG A 661 4.03 47.54 22.23
CA ARG A 661 5.07 48.16 23.07
C ARG A 661 5.64 47.09 24.00
N PHE A 662 6.93 47.21 24.35
CA PHE A 662 7.78 46.16 24.92
C PHE A 662 8.14 45.07 23.88
N ILE A 663 9.42 44.70 23.63
CA ILE A 663 10.68 45.06 24.29
C ILE A 663 11.72 45.50 23.23
N ALA A 664 12.40 46.62 23.49
CA ALA A 664 13.69 46.98 22.90
C ALA A 664 14.38 47.95 23.86
N ASP A 665 15.48 47.53 24.49
CA ASP A 665 16.65 48.35 24.88
C ASP A 665 17.63 47.52 25.72
N ALA A 666 18.76 47.17 25.11
CA ALA A 666 20.05 46.89 25.74
C ALA A 666 21.11 46.80 24.62
N ALA A 667 21.72 47.94 24.27
CA ALA A 667 22.99 47.97 23.53
C ALA A 667 24.12 47.47 24.48
N GLU A 668 25.36 47.15 24.14
CA GLU A 668 26.28 47.38 23.01
C GLU A 668 27.58 46.63 23.44
N GLY A 669 28.49 46.24 22.53
CA GLY A 669 29.76 45.63 22.95
C GLY A 669 30.55 44.94 21.84
N ASP A 670 31.70 45.53 21.50
CA ASP A 670 32.67 45.13 20.46
C ASP A 670 32.91 43.61 20.30
N MET A 671 33.17 43.21 19.05
CA MET A 671 34.41 42.48 18.70
C MET A 671 34.66 42.49 17.19
N ASP A 672 35.92 42.72 16.84
CA ASP A 672 36.41 42.94 15.48
C ASP A 672 37.03 41.66 14.89
N CYS A 673 37.23 41.67 13.57
CA CYS A 673 38.20 40.83 12.83
C CYS A 673 37.96 39.30 12.63
N LEU A 674 37.87 38.97 11.33
CA LEU A 674 38.38 37.76 10.61
C LEU A 674 37.55 36.45 10.68
N ASP A 675 37.40 35.67 9.60
CA ASP A 675 37.74 35.88 8.17
C ASP A 675 36.78 35.05 7.26
N ILE A 676 36.80 35.27 5.94
CA ILE A 676 36.08 34.44 4.94
C ILE A 676 37.09 33.84 3.94
N PRO A 677 37.18 32.49 3.82
CA PRO A 677 38.08 31.84 2.88
C PRO A 677 37.92 32.26 1.42
N ALA A 678 39.04 32.37 0.71
CA ALA A 678 39.13 32.95 -0.64
C ALA A 678 38.29 32.25 -1.73
N PHE A 679 37.75 31.05 -1.49
CA PHE A 679 36.92 30.33 -2.46
C PHE A 679 35.46 30.85 -2.55
N LEU A 680 35.03 31.73 -1.64
CA LEU A 680 33.68 32.30 -1.61
C LEU A 680 33.53 33.64 -2.36
N ARG A 681 34.58 34.13 -3.03
CA ARG A 681 34.49 35.31 -3.89
C ARG A 681 34.00 34.91 -5.28
N ARG A 682 32.75 35.27 -5.62
CA ARG A 682 32.20 35.12 -6.97
C ARG A 682 32.05 36.50 -7.61
N GLU A 683 32.94 36.82 -8.54
CA GLU A 683 32.89 38.08 -9.29
C GLU A 683 31.74 38.05 -10.32
N THR A 684 31.04 39.18 -10.43
CA THR A 684 30.00 39.43 -11.43
C THR A 684 30.62 40.02 -12.69
N SER A 685 30.39 39.42 -13.86
CA SER A 685 30.71 40.01 -15.16
C SER A 685 29.55 39.82 -16.13
N ASP A 686 29.10 40.93 -16.71
CA ASP A 686 28.10 40.99 -17.78
C ASP A 686 28.65 40.57 -19.15
N ALA A 687 27.72 40.48 -20.11
CA ALA A 687 27.87 40.47 -21.57
C ALA A 687 27.98 39.09 -22.30
N PRO A 688 27.46 38.98 -23.54
CA PRO A 688 26.78 37.76 -23.99
C PRO A 688 27.56 36.91 -25.01
N ARG A 689 27.18 35.63 -25.13
CA ARG A 689 27.51 34.77 -26.28
C ARG A 689 26.34 33.88 -26.68
N GLU A 690 26.15 33.75 -28.00
CA GLU A 690 25.16 32.90 -28.65
C GLU A 690 25.48 31.40 -28.46
N PRO A 691 24.47 30.51 -28.49
CA PRO A 691 24.70 29.08 -28.29
C PRO A 691 25.26 28.41 -29.56
N ALA A 692 26.52 27.98 -29.50
CA ALA A 692 27.08 27.06 -30.48
C ALA A 692 26.53 25.63 -30.25
N SER A 693 26.09 24.99 -31.33
CA SER A 693 25.61 23.61 -31.33
C SER A 693 26.73 22.61 -31.04
N VAL A 694 26.51 21.67 -30.12
CA VAL A 694 27.28 20.42 -30.03
C VAL A 694 26.31 19.25 -29.93
N TYR A 695 26.33 18.39 -30.95
CA TYR A 695 25.72 17.06 -30.92
C TYR A 695 26.74 16.07 -30.34
N GLU A 696 26.42 15.42 -29.23
CA GLU A 696 26.98 14.15 -28.72
C GLU A 696 26.24 13.81 -27.42
N ALA A 697 25.82 12.58 -27.11
CA ALA A 697 25.76 11.34 -27.89
C ALA A 697 24.55 10.49 -27.40
N ALA A 698 24.11 9.51 -28.18
CA ALA A 698 23.04 8.58 -27.78
C ALA A 698 23.46 7.71 -26.57
N PRO A 699 22.51 7.24 -25.73
CA PRO A 699 22.84 6.31 -24.64
C PRO A 699 23.44 5.03 -25.22
N THR A 700 24.69 4.74 -24.85
CA THR A 700 25.38 3.53 -25.26
C THR A 700 24.69 2.29 -24.69
N SER A 701 24.47 1.27 -25.54
CA SER A 701 24.04 -0.06 -25.13
C SER A 701 24.88 -0.61 -23.96
N PRO A 702 24.32 -1.45 -23.09
CA PRO A 702 25.09 -2.06 -22.01
C PRO A 702 26.32 -2.80 -22.58
N LYS A 703 27.46 -2.64 -21.91
CA LYS A 703 28.70 -3.31 -22.34
C LYS A 703 28.54 -4.83 -22.18
N PRO A 704 29.08 -5.63 -23.11
CA PRO A 704 29.01 -7.08 -23.02
C PRO A 704 29.74 -7.58 -21.76
N LEU A 705 29.24 -8.70 -21.21
CA LEU A 705 29.84 -9.37 -20.06
C LEU A 705 31.13 -10.11 -20.49
N PRO A 706 32.00 -10.49 -19.55
CA PRO A 706 33.19 -11.27 -19.88
C PRO A 706 32.84 -12.62 -20.53
N PRO A 707 33.58 -13.09 -21.56
CA PRO A 707 33.26 -14.35 -22.26
C PRO A 707 33.21 -15.59 -21.36
N TRP A 708 34.06 -15.66 -20.32
CA TRP A 708 34.04 -16.74 -19.33
C TRP A 708 32.73 -16.78 -18.54
N PHE A 709 32.10 -15.62 -18.32
CA PHE A 709 30.86 -15.49 -17.58
C PHE A 709 29.65 -15.87 -18.46
N GLU A 710 29.63 -15.46 -19.74
CA GLU A 710 28.63 -15.91 -20.72
C GLU A 710 28.65 -17.44 -20.91
N ARG A 711 29.83 -18.06 -20.84
CA ARG A 711 29.98 -19.52 -20.87
C ARG A 711 29.33 -20.19 -19.66
N LEU A 712 29.56 -19.67 -18.44
CA LEU A 712 28.92 -20.17 -17.23
C LEU A 712 27.39 -19.97 -17.25
N GLU A 713 26.89 -18.86 -17.79
CA GLU A 713 25.44 -18.67 -17.98
C GLU A 713 24.84 -19.69 -18.95
N THR A 714 25.57 -20.05 -20.00
CA THR A 714 25.13 -21.05 -20.98
C THR A 714 25.01 -22.42 -20.33
N LEU A 715 26.02 -22.81 -19.53
CA LEU A 715 26.00 -24.03 -18.73
C LEU A 715 24.87 -24.03 -17.70
N ALA A 716 24.66 -22.91 -16.99
CA ALA A 716 23.59 -22.76 -16.00
C ALA A 716 22.17 -22.93 -16.59
N LYS A 717 21.98 -22.64 -17.89
CA LYS A 717 20.72 -22.79 -18.63
C LYS A 717 20.51 -24.19 -19.22
N ALA A 718 21.53 -25.06 -19.20
CA ALA A 718 21.40 -26.44 -19.67
C ALA A 718 20.45 -27.26 -18.78
N SER A 719 19.68 -28.17 -19.39
CA SER A 719 18.77 -29.09 -18.68
C SER A 719 19.48 -30.24 -17.99
N VAL A 720 20.70 -30.56 -18.42
CA VAL A 720 21.65 -31.47 -17.77
C VAL A 720 23.00 -30.77 -17.75
N LEU A 721 23.56 -30.54 -16.56
CA LEU A 721 24.89 -29.95 -16.41
C LEU A 721 25.94 -31.07 -16.53
N ASP A 722 26.86 -30.94 -17.50
CA ASP A 722 28.07 -31.74 -17.53
C ASP A 722 29.00 -31.25 -16.41
N THR A 723 29.19 -32.04 -15.37
CA THR A 723 29.99 -31.69 -14.19
C THR A 723 31.45 -31.43 -14.56
N VAL A 724 31.98 -32.09 -15.59
CA VAL A 724 33.39 -31.96 -16.01
C VAL A 724 33.60 -30.63 -16.74
N GLU A 725 32.70 -30.27 -17.67
CA GLU A 725 32.77 -28.96 -18.34
C GLU A 725 32.50 -27.82 -17.35
N LEU A 726 31.56 -27.99 -16.42
CA LEU A 726 31.24 -27.01 -15.39
C LEU A 726 32.43 -26.74 -14.45
N LEU A 727 33.08 -27.79 -13.96
CA LEU A 727 34.27 -27.66 -13.10
C LEU A 727 35.39 -26.89 -13.81
N ALA A 728 35.66 -27.21 -15.08
CA ALA A 728 36.67 -26.50 -15.88
C ALA A 728 36.33 -25.01 -16.06
N ALA A 729 35.09 -24.69 -16.42
CA ALA A 729 34.64 -23.30 -16.59
C ALA A 729 34.63 -22.51 -15.26
N MET A 730 34.36 -23.17 -14.12
CA MET A 730 34.42 -22.55 -12.80
C MET A 730 35.86 -22.28 -12.34
N GLN A 731 36.82 -23.16 -12.65
CA GLN A 731 38.24 -22.93 -12.35
C GLN A 731 38.82 -21.76 -13.16
N GLU A 732 38.43 -21.63 -14.44
CA GLU A 732 38.74 -20.47 -15.29
C GLU A 732 38.16 -19.17 -14.68
N ALA A 733 36.86 -19.18 -14.33
CA ALA A 733 36.18 -18.05 -13.72
C ALA A 733 36.76 -17.61 -12.36
N LEU A 734 37.19 -18.54 -11.51
CA LEU A 734 37.83 -18.21 -10.23
C LEU A 734 39.17 -17.49 -10.42
N THR A 735 39.94 -17.86 -11.44
CA THR A 735 41.22 -17.21 -11.76
C THR A 735 41.00 -15.75 -12.17
N GLU A 736 40.00 -15.50 -13.01
CA GLU A 736 39.57 -14.16 -13.42
C GLU A 736 39.00 -13.34 -12.26
N LEU A 737 38.24 -13.97 -11.36
CA LEU A 737 37.73 -13.32 -10.14
C LEU A 737 38.84 -12.97 -9.14
N GLU A 738 39.89 -13.78 -9.02
CA GLU A 738 41.07 -13.44 -8.20
C GLU A 738 41.79 -12.19 -8.73
N ALA A 739 41.89 -12.02 -10.05
CA ALA A 739 42.46 -10.83 -10.68
C ALA A 739 41.67 -9.53 -10.39
N LEU A 740 40.38 -9.62 -10.04
CA LEU A 740 39.55 -8.48 -9.66
C LEU A 740 39.84 -7.91 -8.26
N GLY A 741 40.73 -8.54 -7.48
CA GLY A 741 41.24 -8.04 -6.20
C GLY A 741 40.25 -8.14 -5.02
N LYS A 742 40.49 -7.37 -3.95
CA LYS A 742 39.78 -7.49 -2.66
C LYS A 742 38.25 -7.51 -2.76
N SER A 743 37.66 -6.80 -3.74
CA SER A 743 36.21 -6.78 -3.97
C SER A 743 35.59 -8.14 -4.34
N ALA A 744 36.39 -9.08 -4.86
CA ALA A 744 35.94 -10.39 -5.30
C ALA A 744 36.37 -11.53 -4.37
N ALA A 745 37.17 -11.26 -3.32
CA ALA A 745 37.73 -12.31 -2.45
C ALA A 745 36.66 -13.19 -1.78
N LYS A 746 35.49 -12.63 -1.43
CA LYS A 746 34.35 -13.39 -0.91
C LYS A 746 33.76 -14.35 -1.96
N LEU A 747 33.57 -13.86 -3.20
CA LEU A 747 33.07 -14.68 -4.32
C LEU A 747 34.05 -15.80 -4.70
N VAL A 748 35.36 -15.55 -4.62
CA VAL A 748 36.39 -16.58 -4.85
C VAL A 748 36.30 -17.69 -3.80
N LYS A 749 36.12 -17.34 -2.52
CA LYS A 749 35.94 -18.34 -1.45
C LYS A 749 34.67 -19.16 -1.66
N GLU A 750 33.56 -18.51 -1.99
CA GLU A 750 32.27 -19.17 -2.25
C GLU A 750 32.33 -20.09 -3.48
N GLY A 751 32.96 -19.66 -4.57
CA GLY A 751 33.09 -20.49 -5.77
C GLY A 751 34.00 -21.71 -5.58
N LYS A 752 35.01 -21.62 -4.71
CA LYS A 752 35.81 -22.79 -4.30
C LYS A 752 34.99 -23.81 -3.51
N GLU A 753 34.04 -23.36 -2.68
CA GLU A 753 33.11 -24.26 -1.99
C GLU A 753 32.10 -24.90 -2.96
N VAL A 754 31.62 -24.16 -3.97
CA VAL A 754 30.77 -24.73 -5.03
C VAL A 754 31.52 -25.79 -5.85
N ILE A 755 32.80 -25.56 -6.21
CA ILE A 755 33.64 -26.57 -6.87
C ILE A 755 33.73 -27.83 -6.00
N ARG A 756 33.97 -27.68 -4.69
CA ARG A 756 34.03 -28.81 -3.76
C ARG A 756 32.70 -29.60 -3.73
N LEU A 757 31.56 -28.92 -3.66
CA LEU A 757 30.24 -29.57 -3.70
C LEU A 757 29.97 -30.31 -5.02
N LEU A 758 30.54 -29.84 -6.13
CA LEU A 758 30.49 -30.51 -7.44
C LEU A 758 31.42 -31.74 -7.51
N GLU A 759 32.63 -31.65 -6.93
CA GLU A 759 33.58 -32.77 -6.81
C GLU A 759 33.05 -33.87 -5.87
N ASP A 760 32.39 -33.49 -4.77
CA ASP A 760 31.74 -34.39 -3.82
C ASP A 760 30.40 -34.97 -4.33
N GLY A 761 29.91 -34.53 -5.51
CA GLY A 761 28.70 -35.06 -6.16
C GLY A 761 27.38 -34.69 -5.46
N SER A 762 27.33 -33.57 -4.74
CA SER A 762 26.14 -33.15 -3.97
C SER A 762 24.95 -32.80 -4.86
N SER A 763 23.74 -33.21 -4.44
CA SER A 763 22.47 -32.86 -5.09
C SER A 763 22.21 -31.35 -5.13
N ASP A 764 22.79 -30.61 -4.19
CA ASP A 764 22.51 -29.18 -3.99
C ASP A 764 23.49 -28.30 -4.78
N ALA A 765 24.57 -28.88 -5.31
CA ALA A 765 25.62 -28.16 -6.03
C ALA A 765 25.09 -27.29 -7.21
N PRO A 766 24.09 -27.71 -8.01
CA PRO A 766 23.49 -26.86 -9.05
C PRO A 766 22.77 -25.61 -8.50
N ILE A 767 22.19 -25.69 -7.30
CA ILE A 767 21.51 -24.58 -6.63
C ILE A 767 22.55 -23.56 -6.16
N TRP A 768 23.57 -24.03 -5.45
CA TRP A 768 24.67 -23.20 -4.97
C TRP A 768 25.47 -22.56 -6.13
N PHE A 769 25.67 -23.29 -7.23
CA PHE A 769 26.27 -22.75 -8.45
C PHE A 769 25.47 -21.58 -9.03
N ARG A 770 24.15 -21.73 -9.20
CA ARG A 770 23.29 -20.66 -9.73
C ARG A 770 23.24 -19.43 -8.80
N ALA A 771 23.19 -19.64 -7.49
CA ALA A 771 23.24 -18.57 -6.50
C ALA A 771 24.58 -17.81 -6.51
N TRP A 772 25.69 -18.52 -6.62
CA TRP A 772 27.02 -17.93 -6.79
C TRP A 772 27.13 -17.13 -8.10
N LEU A 773 26.67 -17.70 -9.21
CA LEU A 773 26.72 -17.07 -10.54
C LEU A 773 25.94 -15.74 -10.59
N ALA A 774 24.77 -15.68 -9.96
CA ALA A 774 23.98 -14.45 -9.85
C ALA A 774 24.73 -13.34 -9.11
N ARG A 775 25.42 -13.68 -8.00
CA ARG A 775 26.23 -12.73 -7.21
C ARG A 775 27.50 -12.30 -7.94
N VAL A 776 28.07 -13.15 -8.79
CA VAL A 776 29.15 -12.77 -9.71
C VAL A 776 28.65 -11.75 -10.75
N ARG A 777 27.46 -11.94 -11.34
CA ARG A 777 26.86 -10.98 -12.29
C ARG A 777 26.76 -9.58 -11.68
N GLU A 778 26.20 -9.48 -10.48
CA GLU A 778 25.98 -8.22 -9.78
C GLU A 778 27.28 -7.43 -9.56
N VAL A 779 28.39 -8.11 -9.22
CA VAL A 779 29.70 -7.47 -9.03
C VAL A 779 30.32 -7.01 -10.35
N LEU A 780 30.11 -7.76 -11.45
CA LEU A 780 30.55 -7.37 -12.79
C LEU A 780 29.77 -6.16 -13.31
N GLU A 781 28.44 -6.15 -13.16
CA GLU A 781 27.56 -5.05 -13.56
C GLU A 781 27.85 -3.76 -12.75
N ARG A 782 28.00 -3.87 -11.42
CA ARG A 782 28.42 -2.73 -10.57
C ARG A 782 29.78 -2.16 -10.98
N LYS A 783 30.75 -3.00 -11.38
CA LYS A 783 32.05 -2.51 -11.91
C LYS A 783 31.92 -1.92 -13.32
N ALA A 784 31.01 -2.41 -14.16
CA ALA A 784 30.78 -1.88 -15.50
C ALA A 784 30.13 -0.47 -15.50
N GLY A 785 29.29 -0.18 -14.49
CA GLY A 785 28.70 1.15 -14.25
C GLY A 785 29.64 2.17 -13.58
N GLY A 786 30.78 1.74 -13.06
CA GLY A 786 31.77 2.61 -12.42
C GLY A 786 32.72 3.30 -13.40
N LYS A 787 33.01 4.60 -13.19
CA LYS A 787 33.98 5.35 -14.01
C LYS A 787 35.37 4.68 -14.00
N SER A 788 35.75 4.14 -15.17
CA SER A 788 37.11 3.86 -15.66
C SER A 788 38.15 3.37 -14.65
N ARG A 789 38.51 2.07 -14.70
CA ARG A 789 39.89 1.59 -14.49
C ARG A 789 40.16 0.12 -14.88
N TRP A 790 39.90 -0.26 -16.14
CA TRP A 790 40.57 -1.41 -16.78
C TRP A 790 40.81 -1.08 -18.26
N ALA A 791 42.03 -0.63 -18.56
CA ALA A 791 42.65 -0.78 -19.87
C ALA A 791 43.69 -1.91 -19.73
N TRP A 792 44.13 -2.48 -20.87
CA TRP A 792 44.81 -3.79 -20.96
C TRP A 792 43.82 -4.94 -20.65
N TRP A 793 43.63 -5.97 -21.49
CA TRP A 793 44.50 -6.55 -22.53
C TRP A 793 43.92 -6.52 -23.96
N ARG A 794 44.72 -7.00 -24.93
CA ARG A 794 44.36 -7.28 -26.33
C ARG A 794 43.63 -8.61 -26.48
#